data_AF-A0A919LCD2-F1
#
_entry.id   AF-A0A919LCD2-F1
#
_cell.length_a   1.000
_cell.length_b   1.000
_cell.length_c   1.000
_cell.angle_alpha   90.00
_cell.angle_beta   90.00
_cell.angle_gamma   90.00
#
_symmetry.space_group_name_H-M   'P 1'
#
loop_
_entity.id
_entity.type
_entity.pdbx_description
1 polymer ?
#
loop_
_entity_poly.entity_id
_entity_poly.type
_entity_poly.pdbx_seq_one_letter_code
_entity_poly.pdbx_strand_id
1 'polypeptide(L)'
;MSQELLTLHDLVPAQALAESIAAGYVTRKSHPELPLSIYTYTRSAQYEGVWNQVTTRCRGLVADDTTGAVVALPLPKFFNVGEHEAGMPYAPALPDEPFEVYDKVDGSLAVVFHYAGRWRVASKGSFVSAQATWAQRRLDTKDTSALRPGVTYLAEILYPQNRIVVNYGDRRDLVLLAAFGLDGTEVPLTEAAPHWEGIGSVVTVWPAMPLAELMALTESNTLPGGATATGTDAEGFVLRFASGVRAKAKLAEYVRLHRVLTGVNERDIWRSYGIQRFAGLPVNRLAQGLNCTAAEVEASGGKPLDALLEQVPDEFDAWVREVIARLEGEAAAHERAIDEAYAGLVHLAADRGAFARAVKELPDRQVRPAMFLRLDGRSTELTTWRHVRPETADPYTSDEEAAETPDGAETPDGAGRAAPKAPPRAVVPAAARPAAPAARQPAAPDTGAQHAVAARTEEQEAALPVVHVMTGLPASGKTTAARALQAQSGGRMRRVNLDDLRAMLDLPDPERGRSFAHEKTVLEVQDAAVRAAVDGGFDVVVDNTHLTKNIPKRLKAAVGGLATFVVHDFTDVPLEECLRRDAARERQVGEEIIRILADKHQKARKGGWRLTSEWMNGVSGGAAVPPVQTYVPDPALPSAVMCDIDGTLALLGNRGPYDFSRCELDVLNESVRHALDAFRRADGDVIVLLSGRSEEHRPQTESWLRRHGVPYDELWMRATGDTRRDDVVKAELFDAHVRHRYAVRVSLDDRDRVVAVWRRMGLPTWQVNYGDF
;
A
#
# COMPACT_ATOMS: atom_id res chain seq x y z
N MET A 1 42.85 18.93 -31.41
CA MET A 1 43.01 19.64 -30.12
C MET A 1 42.29 18.81 -29.08
N SER A 2 42.83 18.67 -27.88
CA SER A 2 42.09 18.04 -26.78
C SER A 2 40.94 18.95 -26.37
N GLN A 3 39.71 18.48 -26.49
CA GLN A 3 38.63 19.03 -25.67
C GLN A 3 39.00 18.68 -24.22
N GLU A 4 39.02 19.68 -23.34
CA GLU A 4 39.16 19.45 -21.91
C GLU A 4 37.86 18.78 -21.45
N LEU A 5 37.96 17.48 -21.13
CA LEU A 5 36.83 16.69 -20.69
C LEU A 5 36.44 17.17 -19.29
N LEU A 6 35.28 17.84 -19.21
CA LEU A 6 34.71 18.28 -17.94
C LEU A 6 34.66 17.09 -16.97
N THR A 7 35.27 17.28 -15.80
CA THR A 7 35.23 16.28 -14.74
C THR A 7 33.96 16.42 -13.92
N LEU A 8 33.65 15.36 -13.16
CA LEU A 8 32.59 15.37 -12.16
C LEU A 8 32.72 16.57 -11.20
N HIS A 9 33.95 17.01 -10.89
CA HIS A 9 34.19 18.07 -9.92
C HIS A 9 34.23 19.48 -10.49
N ASP A 10 34.35 19.63 -11.81
CA ASP A 10 34.08 20.89 -12.51
C ASP A 10 32.57 21.17 -12.56
N LEU A 11 31.74 20.13 -12.68
CA LEU A 11 30.27 20.25 -12.62
C LEU A 11 29.72 20.35 -11.19
N VAL A 12 30.20 19.53 -10.26
CA VAL A 12 29.66 19.41 -8.89
C VAL A 12 30.80 19.32 -7.85
N PRO A 13 30.99 20.35 -7.00
CA PRO A 13 32.13 20.40 -6.07
C PRO A 13 32.25 19.15 -5.19
N ALA A 14 33.46 18.57 -5.11
CA ALA A 14 33.69 17.27 -4.49
C ALA A 14 33.15 17.14 -3.06
N GLN A 15 33.36 18.16 -2.23
CA GLN A 15 32.84 18.20 -0.86
C GLN A 15 31.30 18.24 -0.83
N ALA A 16 30.67 19.15 -1.58
CA ALA A 16 29.22 19.27 -1.62
C ALA A 16 28.55 18.00 -2.21
N LEU A 17 29.21 17.28 -3.12
CA LEU A 17 28.76 15.98 -3.60
C LEU A 17 28.86 14.91 -2.52
N ALA A 18 29.98 14.84 -1.79
CA ALA A 18 30.15 13.91 -0.67
C ALA A 18 29.13 14.15 0.45
N GLU A 19 28.87 15.41 0.80
CA GLU A 19 27.85 15.84 1.77
C GLU A 19 26.44 15.47 1.29
N SER A 20 26.12 15.72 0.02
CA SER A 20 24.83 15.34 -0.58
C SER A 20 24.62 13.82 -0.63
N ILE A 21 25.68 13.02 -0.81
CA ILE A 21 25.62 11.56 -0.72
C ILE A 21 25.47 11.10 0.74
N ALA A 22 26.19 11.72 1.69
CA ALA A 22 26.15 11.36 3.11
C ALA A 22 24.79 11.65 3.76
N ALA A 23 24.13 12.76 3.40
CA ALA A 23 22.74 13.03 3.78
C ALA A 23 21.72 12.11 3.04
N GLY A 24 22.17 11.43 1.98
CA GLY A 24 21.33 10.64 1.11
C GLY A 24 20.36 11.50 0.30
N TYR A 25 20.81 12.67 -0.17
CA TYR A 25 20.18 13.53 -1.17
C TYR A 25 20.60 13.18 -2.61
N VAL A 26 21.73 12.46 -2.76
CA VAL A 26 22.18 11.87 -4.02
C VAL A 26 22.54 10.40 -3.80
N THR A 27 22.06 9.53 -4.68
CA THR A 27 22.57 8.16 -4.81
C THR A 27 23.68 8.10 -5.85
N ARG A 28 24.77 7.43 -5.51
CA ARG A 28 25.77 6.92 -6.46
C ARG A 28 25.54 5.43 -6.63
N LYS A 29 25.45 4.94 -7.88
CA LYS A 29 25.38 3.50 -8.19
C LYS A 29 26.41 3.16 -9.24
N SER A 30 27.31 2.22 -8.94
CA SER A 30 28.31 1.74 -9.90
C SER A 30 27.69 0.82 -10.96
N HIS A 31 28.26 0.81 -12.16
CA HIS A 31 27.92 -0.12 -13.23
C HIS A 31 28.44 -1.53 -12.88
N PRO A 32 27.67 -2.62 -13.11
CA PRO A 32 28.07 -3.96 -12.66
C PRO A 32 29.41 -4.47 -13.21
N GLU A 33 29.80 -4.02 -14.41
CA GLU A 33 30.96 -4.51 -15.18
C GLU A 33 31.98 -3.43 -15.57
N LEU A 34 31.78 -2.16 -15.21
CA LEU A 34 32.59 -1.04 -15.71
C LEU A 34 32.96 -0.06 -14.59
N PRO A 35 34.08 0.69 -14.71
CA PRO A 35 34.42 1.78 -13.80
C PRO A 35 33.58 3.03 -14.13
N LEU A 36 32.26 2.90 -14.08
CA LEU A 36 31.30 3.99 -14.27
C LEU A 36 30.37 4.06 -13.07
N SER A 37 30.08 5.28 -12.60
CA SER A 37 29.03 5.53 -11.61
C SER A 37 27.98 6.48 -12.14
N ILE A 38 26.70 6.14 -11.91
CA ILE A 38 25.56 7.03 -12.14
C ILE A 38 25.17 7.75 -10.85
N TYR A 39 24.94 9.06 -10.96
CA TYR A 39 24.61 9.97 -9.87
C TYR A 39 23.21 10.56 -10.08
N THR A 40 22.31 10.28 -9.13
CA THR A 40 20.88 10.63 -9.22
C THR A 40 20.38 11.16 -7.88
N TYR A 41 19.70 12.31 -7.87
CA TYR A 41 19.01 12.85 -6.70
C TYR A 41 18.04 11.81 -6.14
N THR A 42 18.02 11.70 -4.82
CA THR A 42 17.05 10.86 -4.11
C THR A 42 15.71 11.56 -4.02
N ARG A 43 14.69 10.81 -3.59
CA ARG A 43 13.39 11.41 -3.38
C ARG A 43 13.34 12.25 -2.10
N SER A 44 14.25 12.09 -1.14
CA SER A 44 14.46 13.06 -0.04
C SER A 44 14.93 14.42 -0.54
N ALA A 45 15.86 14.52 -1.49
CA ALA A 45 16.23 15.84 -2.06
C ALA A 45 15.03 16.51 -2.75
N GLN A 46 14.34 15.69 -3.55
CA GLN A 46 13.16 16.05 -4.32
C GLN A 46 11.93 16.38 -3.46
N TYR A 47 11.91 15.93 -2.22
CA TYR A 47 10.87 16.17 -1.23
C TYR A 47 11.20 17.34 -0.28
N GLU A 48 12.40 17.37 0.29
CA GLU A 48 12.78 18.34 1.34
C GLU A 48 13.08 19.72 0.74
N GLY A 49 13.51 19.80 -0.53
CA GLY A 49 13.78 21.10 -1.20
C GLY A 49 15.25 21.41 -1.34
N VAL A 50 16.11 20.41 -1.12
CA VAL A 50 17.55 20.51 -1.30
C VAL A 50 17.86 20.49 -2.79
N TRP A 51 17.55 21.59 -3.45
CA TRP A 51 17.78 21.86 -4.86
C TRP A 51 18.93 22.86 -4.99
N ASN A 52 20.12 22.32 -5.25
CA ASN A 52 21.36 23.07 -5.40
C ASN A 52 22.12 22.60 -6.64
N GLN A 53 23.31 23.15 -6.93
CA GLN A 53 24.14 22.76 -8.08
C GLN A 53 24.38 21.25 -8.16
N VAL A 54 24.54 20.56 -7.02
CA VAL A 54 24.77 19.12 -6.96
C VAL A 54 23.50 18.34 -7.28
N THR A 55 22.43 18.55 -6.52
CA THR A 55 21.21 17.74 -6.64
C THR A 55 20.47 18.01 -7.95
N THR A 56 20.53 19.24 -8.50
CA THR A 56 19.94 19.54 -9.81
C THR A 56 20.71 18.93 -10.97
N ARG A 57 22.05 18.81 -10.90
CA ARG A 57 22.89 18.16 -11.93
C ARG A 57 22.89 16.64 -11.84
N CYS A 58 22.75 16.06 -10.65
CA CYS A 58 22.65 14.61 -10.45
C CYS A 58 21.28 14.08 -10.92
N ARG A 59 21.01 14.05 -12.23
CA ARG A 59 19.75 13.53 -12.82
C ARG A 59 19.99 12.31 -13.71
N GLY A 60 20.86 11.41 -13.27
CA GLY A 60 21.43 10.34 -14.11
C GLY A 60 22.75 10.74 -14.76
N LEU A 61 23.51 11.62 -14.09
CA LEU A 61 24.85 12.03 -14.50
C LEU A 61 25.78 10.82 -14.40
N VAL A 62 26.49 10.46 -15.48
CA VAL A 62 27.44 9.34 -15.48
C VAL A 62 28.85 9.89 -15.56
N ALA A 63 29.71 9.44 -14.64
CA ALA A 63 31.13 9.74 -14.64
C ALA A 63 31.96 8.44 -14.58
N ASP A 64 33.18 8.51 -15.11
CA ASP A 64 34.17 7.44 -15.04
C ASP A 64 34.89 7.46 -13.68
N ASP A 65 34.85 6.34 -12.97
CA ASP A 65 35.36 6.19 -11.60
C ASP A 65 36.90 6.12 -11.51
N THR A 66 37.60 6.05 -12.65
CA THR A 66 39.08 5.99 -12.71
C THR A 66 39.68 7.36 -13.05
N THR A 67 39.02 8.11 -13.93
CA THR A 67 39.51 9.39 -14.48
C THR A 67 38.75 10.61 -13.95
N GLY A 68 37.57 10.41 -13.36
CA GLY A 68 36.67 11.50 -12.96
C GLY A 68 35.96 12.21 -14.11
N ALA A 69 36.20 11.82 -15.37
CA ALA A 69 35.60 12.46 -16.54
C ALA A 69 34.09 12.21 -16.61
N VAL A 70 33.32 13.22 -17.03
CA VAL A 70 31.90 13.07 -17.34
C VAL A 70 31.75 12.26 -18.64
N VAL A 71 30.92 11.22 -18.58
CA VAL A 71 30.67 10.27 -19.68
C VAL A 71 29.26 10.44 -20.24
N ALA A 72 28.30 10.86 -19.42
CA ALA A 72 26.95 11.19 -19.86
C ALA A 72 26.38 12.36 -19.05
N LEU A 73 25.95 13.42 -19.73
CA LEU A 73 25.41 14.64 -19.14
C LEU A 73 23.89 14.77 -19.42
N PRO A 74 23.02 14.51 -18.44
CA PRO A 74 21.58 14.67 -18.58
C PRO A 74 21.14 16.13 -18.46
N LEU A 75 19.90 16.39 -18.90
CA LEU A 75 19.12 17.58 -18.54
C LEU A 75 19.12 17.73 -17.00
N PRO A 76 19.48 18.90 -16.45
CA PRO A 76 19.30 19.20 -15.04
C PRO A 76 17.83 19.05 -14.59
N LYS A 77 17.59 19.00 -13.29
CA LYS A 77 16.24 19.18 -12.75
C LYS A 77 15.71 20.57 -13.11
N PHE A 78 14.56 20.61 -13.79
CA PHE A 78 13.74 21.81 -14.00
C PHE A 78 12.37 21.67 -13.32
N PHE A 79 11.64 22.79 -13.20
CA PHE A 79 10.49 22.95 -12.28
C PHE A 79 9.21 23.31 -13.03
N ASN A 80 8.06 23.19 -12.36
CA ASN A 80 6.78 23.57 -12.94
C ASN A 80 6.67 25.10 -13.03
N VAL A 81 5.98 25.64 -14.03
CA VAL A 81 5.81 27.11 -14.21
C VAL A 81 5.37 27.79 -12.89
N GLY A 82 4.35 27.26 -12.22
CA GLY A 82 3.87 27.78 -10.93
C GLY A 82 4.89 27.74 -9.78
N GLU A 83 5.92 26.90 -9.81
CA GLU A 83 7.02 26.95 -8.81
C GLU A 83 7.90 28.19 -9.00
N HIS A 84 8.04 28.66 -10.25
CA HIS A 84 8.75 29.89 -10.59
C HIS A 84 7.90 31.14 -10.30
N GLU A 85 6.59 31.09 -10.59
CA GLU A 85 5.65 32.18 -10.30
C GLU A 85 5.44 32.39 -8.80
N ALA A 86 5.46 31.32 -8.01
CA ALA A 86 5.48 31.36 -6.54
C ALA A 86 6.83 31.88 -5.96
N GLY A 87 7.83 32.14 -6.79
CA GLY A 87 9.13 32.69 -6.38
C GLY A 87 9.94 31.78 -5.46
N MET A 88 9.83 30.45 -5.62
CA MET A 88 10.54 29.49 -4.77
C MET A 88 12.07 29.72 -4.85
N PRO A 89 12.83 29.66 -3.74
CA PRO A 89 14.28 29.97 -3.75
C PRO A 89 15.14 29.14 -4.71
N TYR A 90 14.64 27.97 -5.15
CA TYR A 90 15.28 27.07 -6.10
C TYR A 90 14.74 27.18 -7.54
N ALA A 91 13.63 27.88 -7.73
CA ALA A 91 12.98 28.14 -9.01
C ALA A 91 12.81 29.67 -9.16
N PRO A 92 13.88 30.41 -9.49
CA PRO A 92 13.79 31.85 -9.68
C PRO A 92 12.84 32.19 -10.85
N ALA A 93 12.27 33.40 -10.84
CA ALA A 93 11.35 33.86 -11.87
C ALA A 93 11.86 33.58 -13.30
N LEU A 94 10.96 33.15 -14.18
CA LEU A 94 11.29 32.80 -15.56
C LEU A 94 11.81 34.03 -16.31
N PRO A 95 12.81 33.87 -17.20
CA PRO A 95 13.37 35.00 -17.94
C PRO A 95 12.36 35.55 -18.95
N ASP A 96 12.32 36.88 -19.09
CA ASP A 96 11.57 37.59 -20.13
C ASP A 96 12.31 37.48 -21.48
N GLU A 97 12.31 36.27 -22.04
CA GLU A 97 12.91 35.94 -23.33
C GLU A 97 12.06 34.90 -24.10
N PRO A 98 12.21 34.79 -25.44
CA PRO A 98 11.48 33.81 -26.23
C PRO A 98 11.77 32.37 -25.80
N PHE A 99 10.75 31.52 -25.86
CA PHE A 99 10.86 30.08 -25.59
C PHE A 99 10.24 29.21 -26.68
N GLU A 100 10.81 28.02 -26.84
CA GLU A 100 10.27 26.91 -27.63
C GLU A 100 9.37 26.04 -26.74
N VAL A 101 8.28 25.52 -27.31
CA VAL A 101 7.30 24.67 -26.62
C VAL A 101 7.39 23.25 -27.18
N TYR A 102 7.71 22.28 -26.34
CA TYR A 102 7.79 20.86 -26.72
C TYR A 102 6.66 20.05 -26.09
N ASP A 103 6.23 18.98 -26.75
CA ASP A 103 5.43 17.94 -26.08
C ASP A 103 6.18 17.40 -24.86
N LYS A 104 5.53 17.38 -23.68
CA LYS A 104 6.03 16.55 -22.58
C LYS A 104 5.58 15.11 -22.84
N VAL A 105 6.56 14.24 -23.03
CA VAL A 105 6.35 12.81 -23.31
C VAL A 105 6.36 12.03 -22.00
N ASP A 106 5.36 11.16 -21.83
CA ASP A 106 5.03 10.46 -20.58
C ASP A 106 5.57 9.01 -20.59
N GLY A 107 6.82 8.81 -20.19
CA GLY A 107 7.46 7.50 -20.26
C GLY A 107 8.56 7.28 -19.22
N SER A 108 9.78 7.05 -19.68
CA SER A 108 10.95 7.09 -18.80
C SER A 108 12.20 7.58 -19.52
N LEU A 109 12.90 8.55 -18.94
CA LEU A 109 14.16 9.08 -19.47
C LEU A 109 15.21 7.97 -19.72
N ALA A 110 15.66 7.84 -20.96
CA ALA A 110 16.91 7.24 -21.39
C ALA A 110 18.03 8.30 -21.43
N VAL A 111 19.17 7.96 -20.87
CA VAL A 111 20.45 8.67 -21.04
C VAL A 111 21.33 7.80 -21.92
N VAL A 112 21.56 8.23 -23.17
CA VAL A 112 22.31 7.48 -24.18
C VAL A 112 23.67 8.12 -24.41
N PHE A 113 24.73 7.34 -24.24
CA PHE A 113 26.11 7.81 -24.23
C PHE A 113 27.09 6.79 -24.85
N HIS A 114 28.26 7.25 -25.25
CA HIS A 114 29.29 6.39 -25.85
C HIS A 114 30.45 6.16 -24.88
N TYR A 115 30.75 4.90 -24.55
CA TYR A 115 31.85 4.55 -23.65
C TYR A 115 32.54 3.25 -24.06
N ALA A 116 33.88 3.24 -24.00
CA ALA A 116 34.73 2.11 -24.40
C ALA A 116 34.38 1.53 -25.80
N GLY A 117 34.13 2.39 -26.78
CA GLY A 117 33.83 2.00 -28.17
C GLY A 117 32.40 1.50 -28.42
N ARG A 118 31.49 1.59 -27.45
CA ARG A 118 30.09 1.13 -27.59
C ARG A 118 29.09 2.18 -27.08
N TRP A 119 27.96 2.28 -27.76
CA TRP A 119 26.78 3.03 -27.30
C TRP A 119 26.03 2.30 -26.18
N ARG A 120 25.74 3.02 -25.11
CA ARG A 120 25.16 2.52 -23.86
C ARG A 120 23.97 3.35 -23.42
N VAL A 121 23.04 2.72 -22.71
CA VAL A 121 21.83 3.37 -22.19
C VAL A 121 21.69 3.14 -20.69
N ALA A 122 21.45 4.22 -19.94
CA ALA A 122 20.93 4.19 -18.58
C ALA A 122 19.52 4.77 -18.54
N SER A 123 18.74 4.47 -17.48
CA SER A 123 17.58 5.29 -17.10
C SER A 123 17.98 6.32 -16.04
N LYS A 124 17.06 7.23 -15.62
CA LYS A 124 17.27 8.33 -14.63
C LYS A 124 18.20 7.99 -13.44
N GLY A 125 18.25 6.74 -12.99
CA GLY A 125 19.19 6.29 -11.95
C GLY A 125 19.47 4.79 -11.91
N SER A 126 19.62 4.14 -13.08
CA SER A 126 20.09 2.74 -13.18
C SER A 126 20.57 2.37 -14.58
N PHE A 127 21.67 1.62 -14.66
CA PHE A 127 22.16 0.98 -15.90
C PHE A 127 21.39 -0.31 -16.26
N VAL A 128 20.69 -0.93 -15.30
CA VAL A 128 20.11 -2.28 -15.41
C VAL A 128 18.62 -2.35 -15.05
N SER A 129 17.92 -1.21 -15.08
CA SER A 129 16.46 -1.19 -14.95
C SER A 129 15.79 -1.91 -16.12
N ALA A 130 14.52 -2.30 -15.98
CA ALA A 130 13.75 -2.89 -17.07
C ALA A 130 13.70 -1.94 -18.29
N GLN A 131 13.57 -0.64 -18.04
CA GLN A 131 13.60 0.44 -19.02
C GLN A 131 14.97 0.56 -19.69
N ALA A 132 16.07 0.65 -18.93
CA ALA A 132 17.42 0.73 -19.50
C ALA A 132 17.75 -0.50 -20.35
N THR A 133 17.41 -1.70 -19.86
CA THR A 133 17.62 -2.97 -20.58
C THR A 133 16.75 -3.06 -21.85
N TRP A 134 15.52 -2.53 -21.82
CA TRP A 134 14.67 -2.42 -23.01
C TRP A 134 15.27 -1.45 -24.04
N ALA A 135 15.69 -0.27 -23.59
CA ALA A 135 16.23 0.77 -24.46
C ALA A 135 17.60 0.37 -25.06
N GLN A 136 18.47 -0.26 -24.27
CA GLN A 136 19.73 -0.84 -24.75
C GLN A 136 19.49 -1.89 -25.84
N ARG A 137 18.60 -2.87 -25.60
CA ARG A 137 18.25 -3.89 -26.61
C ARG A 137 17.67 -3.28 -27.87
N ARG A 138 16.90 -2.19 -27.78
CA ARG A 138 16.43 -1.46 -28.95
C ARG A 138 17.59 -0.80 -29.68
N LEU A 139 18.45 -0.06 -28.96
CA LEU A 139 19.61 0.64 -29.54
C LEU A 139 20.60 -0.33 -30.22
N ASP A 140 20.85 -1.50 -29.60
CA ASP A 140 21.68 -2.58 -30.16
C ASP A 140 21.11 -3.16 -31.48
N THR A 141 19.84 -2.90 -31.81
CA THR A 141 19.21 -3.30 -33.10
C THR A 141 19.12 -2.18 -34.13
N LYS A 142 19.75 -1.02 -33.86
CA LYS A 142 19.76 0.15 -34.76
C LYS A 142 21.15 0.42 -35.32
N ASP A 143 21.19 1.08 -36.47
CA ASP A 143 22.43 1.68 -36.95
C ASP A 143 22.73 2.94 -36.12
N THR A 144 23.77 2.87 -35.30
CA THR A 144 24.25 3.97 -34.45
C THR A 144 25.42 4.73 -35.08
N SER A 145 25.77 4.48 -36.34
CA SER A 145 26.91 5.12 -37.02
C SER A 145 26.75 6.63 -37.21
N ALA A 146 25.51 7.11 -37.26
CA ALA A 146 25.20 8.54 -37.34
C ALA A 146 25.35 9.27 -35.99
N LEU A 147 25.28 8.58 -34.84
CA LEU A 147 25.42 9.19 -33.52
C LEU A 147 26.88 9.62 -33.28
N ARG A 148 27.07 10.83 -32.75
CA ARG A 148 28.41 11.42 -32.54
C ARG A 148 28.95 11.06 -31.14
N PRO A 149 30.06 10.32 -31.01
CA PRO A 149 30.75 10.15 -29.72
C PRO A 149 31.13 11.51 -29.12
N GLY A 150 30.99 11.66 -27.80
CA GLY A 150 31.12 12.96 -27.14
C GLY A 150 29.81 13.78 -27.07
N VAL A 151 28.71 13.26 -27.64
CA VAL A 151 27.35 13.77 -27.41
C VAL A 151 26.57 12.77 -26.55
N THR A 152 25.94 13.27 -25.49
CA THR A 152 24.90 12.57 -24.74
C THR A 152 23.56 12.85 -25.40
N TYR A 153 22.84 11.81 -25.81
CA TYR A 153 21.49 11.92 -26.36
C TYR A 153 20.47 11.53 -25.30
N LEU A 154 19.41 12.32 -25.15
CA LEU A 154 18.41 12.17 -24.09
C LEU A 154 17.05 11.92 -24.74
N ALA A 155 16.42 10.79 -24.42
CA ALA A 155 15.21 10.34 -25.10
C ALA A 155 14.20 9.75 -24.13
N GLU A 156 12.90 9.83 -24.42
CA GLU A 156 11.86 9.19 -23.60
C GLU A 156 11.53 7.78 -24.10
N ILE A 157 11.55 6.81 -23.19
CA ILE A 157 11.29 5.39 -23.44
C ILE A 157 9.78 5.12 -23.45
N LEU A 158 9.25 4.75 -24.61
CA LEU A 158 7.84 4.37 -24.78
C LEU A 158 7.71 2.89 -25.14
N TYR A 159 6.94 2.14 -24.35
CA TYR A 159 6.40 0.82 -24.70
C TYR A 159 5.13 0.54 -23.87
N PRO A 160 4.22 -0.37 -24.30
CA PRO A 160 2.89 -0.49 -23.69
C PRO A 160 2.90 -0.88 -22.21
N GLN A 161 3.91 -1.64 -21.78
CA GLN A 161 4.11 -2.05 -20.38
C GLN A 161 4.82 -0.97 -19.53
N ASN A 162 5.18 0.18 -20.10
CA ASN A 162 5.78 1.34 -19.42
C ASN A 162 4.79 2.51 -19.25
N ARG A 163 3.49 2.28 -19.51
CA ARG A 163 2.47 3.34 -19.45
C ARG A 163 2.37 3.90 -18.04
N ILE A 164 2.55 5.23 -17.92
CA ILE A 164 2.36 5.97 -16.67
C ILE A 164 0.91 6.47 -16.61
N VAL A 165 0.51 7.40 -17.49
CA VAL A 165 -0.90 7.83 -17.65
C VAL A 165 -1.33 7.82 -19.12
N VAL A 166 -0.52 8.38 -20.02
CA VAL A 166 -0.84 8.57 -21.44
C VAL A 166 -0.88 7.24 -22.19
N ASN A 167 -1.86 7.08 -23.06
CA ASN A 167 -2.16 5.84 -23.75
C ASN A 167 -1.58 5.80 -25.17
N TYR A 168 -0.26 5.69 -25.30
CA TYR A 168 0.41 5.54 -26.61
C TYR A 168 0.09 4.23 -27.37
N GLY A 169 -0.90 3.45 -26.93
CA GLY A 169 -1.34 2.21 -27.57
C GLY A 169 -0.21 1.18 -27.67
N ASP A 170 0.04 0.69 -28.88
CA ASP A 170 1.13 -0.24 -29.20
C ASP A 170 2.47 0.45 -29.56
N ARG A 171 2.60 1.77 -29.41
CA ARG A 171 3.84 2.50 -29.75
C ARG A 171 5.02 1.96 -28.94
N ARG A 172 6.13 1.72 -29.63
CA ARG A 172 7.41 1.24 -29.07
C ARG A 172 8.52 2.13 -29.63
N ASP A 173 9.05 3.04 -28.82
CA ASP A 173 9.88 4.16 -29.30
C ASP A 173 10.96 4.67 -28.32
N LEU A 174 11.86 5.51 -28.84
CA LEU A 174 12.82 6.32 -28.09
C LEU A 174 12.77 7.74 -28.64
N VAL A 175 12.00 8.62 -27.98
CA VAL A 175 11.67 9.97 -28.47
C VAL A 175 12.74 10.96 -28.04
N LEU A 176 13.59 11.45 -28.95
CA LEU A 176 14.66 12.42 -28.62
C LEU A 176 14.07 13.71 -28.04
N LEU A 177 14.54 14.10 -26.85
CA LEU A 177 14.12 15.30 -26.12
C LEU A 177 15.19 16.41 -26.15
N ALA A 178 16.47 16.03 -26.09
CA ALA A 178 17.61 16.95 -26.09
C ALA A 178 18.93 16.21 -26.37
N ALA A 179 19.99 16.95 -26.66
CA ALA A 179 21.35 16.42 -26.75
C ALA A 179 22.37 17.42 -26.16
N PHE A 180 23.45 16.92 -25.55
CA PHE A 180 24.48 17.74 -24.90
C PHE A 180 25.88 17.23 -25.24
N GLY A 181 26.81 18.14 -25.53
CA GLY A 181 28.23 17.83 -25.54
C GLY A 181 28.76 17.54 -24.14
N LEU A 182 29.87 16.81 -24.04
CA LEU A 182 30.57 16.59 -22.75
C LEU A 182 31.12 17.89 -22.14
N ASP A 183 31.24 18.96 -22.93
CA ASP A 183 31.58 20.33 -22.50
C ASP A 183 30.42 21.08 -21.83
N GLY A 184 29.22 20.49 -21.76
CA GLY A 184 28.02 21.13 -21.23
C GLY A 184 27.22 21.94 -22.24
N THR A 185 27.70 22.08 -23.48
CA THR A 185 26.98 22.80 -24.54
C THR A 185 25.76 21.99 -24.98
N GLU A 186 24.59 22.63 -25.01
CA GLU A 186 23.38 22.02 -25.58
C GLU A 186 23.47 21.99 -27.11
N VAL A 187 23.32 20.81 -27.70
CA VAL A 187 23.27 20.63 -29.16
C VAL A 187 21.83 20.90 -29.61
N PRO A 188 21.57 21.88 -30.51
CA PRO A 188 20.22 22.18 -30.97
C PRO A 188 19.54 20.95 -31.56
N LEU A 189 18.24 20.76 -31.30
CA LEU A 189 17.50 19.61 -31.82
C LEU A 189 17.50 19.54 -33.36
N THR A 190 17.60 20.68 -34.04
CA THR A 190 17.77 20.76 -35.50
C THR A 190 19.10 20.19 -36.01
N GLU A 191 20.16 20.21 -35.21
CA GLU A 191 21.42 19.51 -35.51
C GLU A 191 21.41 18.07 -35.00
N ALA A 192 20.80 17.80 -33.84
CA ALA A 192 20.79 16.46 -33.24
C ALA A 192 19.84 15.47 -33.97
N ALA A 193 18.72 15.96 -34.52
CA ALA A 193 17.68 15.13 -35.13
C ALA A 193 18.17 14.25 -36.31
N PRO A 194 18.92 14.76 -37.31
CA PRO A 194 19.42 13.93 -38.41
C PRO A 194 20.33 12.77 -37.96
N HIS A 195 20.98 12.90 -36.80
CA HIS A 195 21.79 11.82 -36.21
C HIS A 195 20.94 10.77 -35.47
N TRP A 196 19.67 11.09 -35.16
CA TRP A 196 18.75 10.25 -34.38
C TRP A 196 17.67 9.55 -35.21
N GLU A 197 17.38 9.99 -36.44
CA GLU A 197 16.30 9.43 -37.29
C GLU A 197 16.35 7.90 -37.43
N GLY A 198 17.55 7.31 -37.47
CA GLY A 198 17.73 5.85 -37.49
C GLY A 198 17.32 5.13 -36.19
N ILE A 199 17.24 5.83 -35.05
CA ILE A 199 17.05 5.28 -33.70
C ILE A 199 15.58 5.28 -33.28
N GLY A 200 14.92 6.44 -33.35
CA GLY A 200 13.54 6.68 -32.91
C GLY A 200 13.03 8.04 -33.35
N SER A 201 11.82 8.43 -32.93
CA SER A 201 11.29 9.76 -33.27
C SER A 201 12.04 10.88 -32.53
N VAL A 202 11.80 12.12 -32.97
CA VAL A 202 12.11 13.34 -32.20
C VAL A 202 10.82 13.81 -31.50
N VAL A 203 10.94 14.61 -30.44
CA VAL A 203 9.82 15.28 -29.77
C VAL A 203 9.15 16.32 -30.68
N THR A 204 7.83 16.49 -30.56
CA THR A 204 7.10 17.55 -31.25
C THR A 204 7.53 18.92 -30.72
N VAL A 205 7.73 19.89 -31.63
CA VAL A 205 7.95 21.30 -31.29
C VAL A 205 6.78 22.11 -31.83
N TRP A 206 6.14 22.89 -30.97
CA TRP A 206 5.02 23.76 -31.31
C TRP A 206 5.50 25.20 -31.59
N PRO A 207 4.73 25.99 -32.36
CA PRO A 207 4.99 27.42 -32.50
C PRO A 207 5.04 28.13 -31.14
N ALA A 208 5.96 29.10 -31.00
CA ALA A 208 6.05 29.91 -29.79
C ALA A 208 4.76 30.72 -29.58
N MET A 209 4.32 30.80 -28.32
CA MET A 209 3.10 31.49 -27.88
C MET A 209 3.34 32.15 -26.50
N PRO A 210 2.53 33.15 -26.10
CA PRO A 210 2.63 33.75 -24.76
C PRO A 210 2.46 32.71 -23.64
N LEU A 211 3.19 32.89 -22.53
CA LEU A 211 3.11 31.99 -21.37
C LEU A 211 1.68 31.83 -20.85
N ALA A 212 0.93 32.94 -20.76
CA ALA A 212 -0.46 32.94 -20.32
C ALA A 212 -1.41 32.17 -21.26
N GLU A 213 -1.13 32.14 -22.57
CA GLU A 213 -1.91 31.35 -23.53
C GLU A 213 -1.64 29.85 -23.32
N LEU A 214 -0.37 29.48 -23.13
CA LEU A 214 0.01 28.09 -22.82
C LEU A 214 -0.57 27.61 -21.49
N MET A 215 -0.63 28.47 -20.46
CA MET A 215 -1.26 28.15 -19.18
C MET A 215 -2.76 27.90 -19.35
N ALA A 216 -3.50 28.81 -20.01
CA ALA A 216 -4.92 28.64 -20.29
C ALA A 216 -5.22 27.37 -21.10
N LEU A 217 -4.36 26.99 -22.05
CA LEU A 217 -4.44 25.70 -22.76
C LEU A 217 -4.28 24.51 -21.81
N THR A 218 -3.33 24.55 -20.87
CA THR A 218 -3.14 23.46 -19.89
C THR A 218 -4.27 23.34 -18.86
N GLU A 219 -4.86 24.45 -18.44
CA GLU A 219 -6.01 24.48 -17.51
C GLU A 219 -7.29 23.94 -18.18
N SER A 220 -7.56 24.38 -19.41
CA SER A 220 -8.71 23.93 -20.21
C SER A 220 -8.56 22.53 -20.79
N ASN A 221 -7.38 21.90 -20.66
CA ASN A 221 -7.02 20.61 -21.26
C ASN A 221 -7.12 20.63 -22.79
N THR A 222 -6.61 21.69 -23.40
CA THR A 222 -6.59 21.89 -24.85
C THR A 222 -5.16 21.86 -25.37
N LEU A 223 -4.94 21.22 -26.53
CA LEU A 223 -3.65 21.22 -27.21
C LEU A 223 -3.49 22.46 -28.10
N PRO A 224 -2.26 22.94 -28.34
CA PRO A 224 -1.96 23.88 -29.41
C PRO A 224 -2.61 23.43 -30.74
N GLY A 225 -3.51 24.26 -31.28
CA GLY A 225 -4.38 23.90 -32.40
C GLY A 225 -5.86 23.65 -32.04
N GLY A 226 -6.23 23.74 -30.76
CA GLY A 226 -7.64 23.82 -30.31
C GLY A 226 -8.35 22.48 -30.10
N ALA A 227 -7.65 21.35 -30.17
CA ALA A 227 -8.22 20.05 -29.85
C ALA A 227 -8.23 19.82 -28.33
N THR A 228 -9.39 19.50 -27.75
CA THR A 228 -9.48 19.03 -26.36
C THR A 228 -8.80 17.68 -26.22
N ALA A 229 -7.95 17.52 -25.21
CA ALA A 229 -7.28 16.28 -24.86
C ALA A 229 -7.73 15.80 -23.47
N THR A 230 -7.89 14.50 -23.30
CA THR A 230 -7.93 13.91 -21.96
C THR A 230 -6.52 13.80 -21.40
N GLY A 231 -6.40 13.65 -20.08
CA GLY A 231 -5.12 13.33 -19.43
C GLY A 231 -4.57 11.95 -19.79
N THR A 232 -5.28 11.15 -20.59
CA THR A 232 -4.73 9.93 -21.22
C THR A 232 -4.23 10.12 -22.64
N ASP A 233 -4.36 11.32 -23.23
CA ASP A 233 -3.92 11.61 -24.60
C ASP A 233 -2.60 12.40 -24.62
N ALA A 234 -2.41 13.32 -23.67
CA ALA A 234 -1.17 14.09 -23.49
C ALA A 234 -0.92 14.43 -22.01
N GLU A 235 0.34 14.72 -21.69
CA GLU A 235 0.76 15.13 -20.34
C GLU A 235 0.83 16.65 -20.18
N GLY A 236 1.19 17.37 -21.25
CA GLY A 236 1.43 18.80 -21.27
C GLY A 236 2.70 19.12 -22.04
N PHE A 237 3.47 20.11 -21.57
CA PHE A 237 4.53 20.75 -22.34
C PHE A 237 5.81 21.01 -21.53
N VAL A 238 6.94 21.08 -22.23
CA VAL A 238 8.20 21.61 -21.71
C VAL A 238 8.51 22.91 -22.44
N LEU A 239 8.84 23.96 -21.70
CA LEU A 239 9.30 25.24 -22.23
C LEU A 239 10.82 25.24 -22.19
N ARG A 240 11.48 25.67 -23.28
CA ARG A 240 12.92 25.98 -23.34
C ARG A 240 13.10 27.44 -23.72
N PHE A 241 13.56 28.24 -22.79
CA PHE A 241 13.89 29.65 -23.02
C PHE A 241 15.25 29.77 -23.74
N ALA A 242 15.49 30.90 -24.42
CA ALA A 242 16.68 31.10 -25.25
C ALA A 242 18.02 30.88 -24.52
N SER A 243 18.10 31.22 -23.22
CA SER A 243 19.24 30.93 -22.33
C SER A 243 19.48 29.45 -22.02
N GLY A 244 18.58 28.55 -22.41
CA GLY A 244 18.57 27.13 -22.06
C GLY A 244 17.84 26.79 -20.76
N VAL A 245 17.35 27.81 -20.01
CA VAL A 245 16.42 27.63 -18.88
C VAL A 245 15.19 26.85 -19.36
N ARG A 246 14.67 25.96 -18.50
CA ARG A 246 13.50 25.13 -18.80
C ARG A 246 12.48 25.17 -17.68
N ALA A 247 11.21 25.04 -18.07
CA ALA A 247 10.07 24.84 -17.19
C ALA A 247 9.15 23.76 -17.75
N LYS A 248 8.23 23.24 -16.94
CA LYS A 248 7.18 22.30 -17.38
C LYS A 248 5.78 22.82 -17.05
N ALA A 249 4.86 22.57 -17.97
CA ALA A 249 3.43 22.84 -17.86
C ALA A 249 2.67 21.52 -18.05
N LYS A 250 1.58 21.27 -17.32
CA LYS A 250 0.84 19.99 -17.38
C LYS A 250 -0.66 20.19 -17.50
N LEU A 251 -1.31 19.34 -18.30
CA LEU A 251 -2.77 19.32 -18.40
C LEU A 251 -3.38 18.99 -17.04
N ALA A 252 -4.38 19.76 -16.59
CA ALA A 252 -5.03 19.57 -15.29
C ALA A 252 -5.59 18.14 -15.12
N GLU A 253 -6.17 17.58 -16.18
CA GLU A 253 -6.71 16.22 -16.22
C GLU A 253 -5.60 15.15 -16.17
N TYR A 254 -4.43 15.38 -16.77
CA TYR A 254 -3.28 14.48 -16.57
C TYR A 254 -2.90 14.48 -15.08
N VAL A 255 -2.74 15.66 -14.47
CA VAL A 255 -2.36 15.79 -13.06
C VAL A 255 -3.38 15.11 -12.14
N ARG A 256 -4.68 15.22 -12.46
CA ARG A 256 -5.77 14.54 -11.75
C ARG A 256 -5.68 13.01 -11.88
N LEU A 257 -5.61 12.48 -13.10
CA LEU A 257 -5.53 11.02 -13.34
C LEU A 257 -4.24 10.42 -12.74
N HIS A 258 -3.13 11.14 -12.82
CA HIS A 258 -1.85 10.80 -12.22
C HIS A 258 -1.94 10.64 -10.68
N ARG A 259 -2.61 11.57 -10.00
CA ARG A 259 -2.90 11.49 -8.55
C ARG A 259 -3.79 10.28 -8.20
N VAL A 260 -4.75 9.93 -9.06
CA VAL A 260 -5.63 8.76 -8.86
C VAL A 260 -4.89 7.44 -9.06
N LEU A 261 -4.05 7.34 -10.11
CA LEU A 261 -3.32 6.10 -10.44
C LEU A 261 -2.21 5.76 -9.44
N THR A 262 -1.65 6.78 -8.77
CA THR A 262 -0.62 6.61 -7.73
C THR A 262 -1.19 6.22 -6.37
N GLY A 263 -2.46 6.53 -6.07
CA GLY A 263 -3.19 6.02 -4.90
C GLY A 263 -2.76 6.57 -3.53
N VAL A 264 -1.78 7.47 -3.49
CA VAL A 264 -1.24 8.07 -2.25
C VAL A 264 -2.11 9.25 -1.79
N ASN A 265 -2.31 9.39 -0.48
CA ASN A 265 -3.10 10.46 0.14
C ASN A 265 -2.35 11.12 1.32
N GLU A 266 -2.91 12.22 1.85
CA GLU A 266 -2.27 13.01 2.92
C GLU A 266 -1.93 12.20 4.18
N ARG A 267 -2.70 11.17 4.54
CA ARG A 267 -2.41 10.34 5.74
C ARG A 267 -1.20 9.44 5.53
N ASP A 268 -1.00 8.96 4.31
CA ASP A 268 0.17 8.14 3.97
C ASP A 268 1.42 9.03 3.87
N ILE A 269 1.26 10.27 3.40
CA ILE A 269 2.28 11.32 3.45
C ILE A 269 2.63 11.69 4.90
N TRP A 270 1.65 12.03 5.74
CA TRP A 270 1.84 12.36 7.17
C TRP A 270 2.55 11.24 7.94
N ARG A 271 2.18 9.97 7.69
CA ARG A 271 2.82 8.80 8.31
C ARG A 271 4.27 8.69 7.85
N SER A 272 4.49 8.74 6.54
CA SER A 272 5.81 8.48 5.94
C SER A 272 6.79 9.61 6.24
N TYR A 273 6.35 10.87 6.19
CA TYR A 273 7.15 11.99 6.67
C TYR A 273 7.42 11.89 8.16
N GLY A 274 6.42 11.54 8.97
CA GLY A 274 6.59 11.37 10.41
C GLY A 274 7.69 10.35 10.74
N ILE A 275 7.75 9.21 10.05
CA ILE A 275 8.79 8.20 10.28
C ILE A 275 10.16 8.77 9.91
N GLN A 276 10.27 9.48 8.79
CA GLN A 276 11.53 10.07 8.31
C GLN A 276 12.02 11.21 9.24
N ARG A 277 11.13 12.14 9.61
CA ARG A 277 11.38 13.26 10.54
C ARG A 277 11.87 12.81 11.91
N PHE A 278 11.28 11.73 12.43
CA PHE A 278 11.55 11.24 13.78
C PHE A 278 12.37 9.94 13.80
N ALA A 279 13.13 9.64 12.74
CA ALA A 279 13.92 8.41 12.61
C ALA A 279 14.97 8.21 13.73
N GLY A 280 15.37 9.28 14.43
CA GLY A 280 16.22 9.21 15.62
C GLY A 280 15.53 8.74 16.92
N LEU A 281 14.21 8.50 16.91
CA LEU A 281 13.47 7.97 18.06
C LEU A 281 13.40 6.43 18.03
N PRO A 282 13.31 5.75 19.20
CA PRO A 282 13.16 4.30 19.25
C PRO A 282 11.93 3.81 18.46
N VAL A 283 12.14 2.82 17.57
CA VAL A 283 11.14 2.26 16.64
C VAL A 283 9.77 2.06 17.28
N ASN A 284 9.69 1.41 18.45
CA ASN A 284 8.42 1.13 19.13
C ASN A 284 7.64 2.40 19.53
N ARG A 285 8.35 3.48 19.92
CA ARG A 285 7.74 4.78 20.24
C ARG A 285 7.29 5.51 18.99
N LEU A 286 8.03 5.37 17.89
CA LEU A 286 7.71 5.96 16.59
C LEU A 286 6.48 5.29 15.96
N ALA A 287 6.44 3.96 15.95
CA ALA A 287 5.33 3.13 15.49
C ALA A 287 4.03 3.40 16.28
N GLN A 288 4.09 3.38 17.61
CA GLN A 288 2.97 3.77 18.49
C GLN A 288 2.54 5.23 18.27
N GLY A 289 3.49 6.10 17.94
CA GLY A 289 3.22 7.49 17.58
C GLY A 289 2.36 7.57 16.32
N LEU A 290 2.88 7.04 15.21
CA LEU A 290 2.36 7.26 13.86
C LEU A 290 1.29 6.25 13.43
N ASN A 291 0.85 5.39 14.36
CA ASN A 291 -0.20 4.40 14.16
C ASN A 291 0.15 3.41 13.02
N CYS A 292 1.36 2.87 13.10
CA CYS A 292 1.90 1.77 12.28
C CYS A 292 2.62 0.74 13.16
N THR A 293 3.12 -0.32 12.55
CA THR A 293 3.89 -1.38 13.22
C THR A 293 5.40 -1.08 13.24
N ALA A 294 6.13 -1.72 14.15
CA ALA A 294 7.59 -1.66 14.17
C ALA A 294 8.21 -2.17 12.85
N ALA A 295 7.65 -3.23 12.27
CA ALA A 295 8.11 -3.80 11.01
C ALA A 295 7.95 -2.85 9.82
N GLU A 296 6.87 -2.05 9.74
CA GLU A 296 6.71 -1.01 8.71
C GLU A 296 7.74 0.13 8.87
N VAL A 297 8.10 0.47 10.10
CA VAL A 297 9.15 1.46 10.39
C VAL A 297 10.53 0.89 10.02
N GLU A 298 10.84 -0.35 10.40
CA GLU A 298 12.14 -0.99 10.15
C GLU A 298 12.36 -1.31 8.66
N ALA A 299 11.34 -1.85 7.97
CA ALA A 299 11.40 -2.14 6.53
C ALA A 299 11.57 -0.88 5.65
N SER A 300 11.27 0.31 6.19
CA SER A 300 11.45 1.57 5.48
C SER A 300 12.88 2.12 5.48
N GLY A 301 13.80 1.51 6.25
CA GLY A 301 15.17 2.01 6.42
C GLY A 301 15.27 3.43 7.01
N GLY A 302 14.20 3.92 7.64
CA GLY A 302 14.10 5.30 8.14
C GLY A 302 13.77 6.36 7.08
N LYS A 303 13.56 5.97 5.81
CA LYS A 303 13.13 6.88 4.72
C LYS A 303 11.88 6.38 3.96
N PRO A 304 10.73 6.11 4.62
CA PRO A 304 9.53 5.65 3.92
C PRO A 304 8.91 6.72 3.04
N LEU A 305 9.14 8.01 3.29
CA LEU A 305 8.62 9.04 2.38
C LEU A 305 9.36 8.99 1.05
N ASP A 306 10.67 8.78 1.05
CA ASP A 306 11.41 8.49 -0.18
C ASP A 306 10.86 7.25 -0.90
N ALA A 307 10.51 6.19 -0.18
CA ALA A 307 9.97 4.94 -0.74
C ALA A 307 8.50 5.05 -1.23
N LEU A 308 7.69 5.86 -0.57
CA LEU A 308 6.33 6.24 -0.99
C LEU A 308 6.41 7.09 -2.25
N LEU A 309 7.27 8.10 -2.23
CA LEU A 309 7.58 8.92 -3.38
C LEU A 309 8.25 8.11 -4.49
N GLU A 310 8.89 6.97 -4.20
CA GLU A 310 9.50 6.13 -5.24
C GLU A 310 8.49 5.55 -6.24
N GLN A 311 7.21 5.54 -5.86
CA GLN A 311 6.10 5.04 -6.65
C GLN A 311 5.29 6.16 -7.33
N VAL A 312 5.66 7.44 -7.16
CA VAL A 312 4.97 8.61 -7.74
C VAL A 312 5.94 9.54 -8.51
N PRO A 313 5.60 10.03 -9.72
CA PRO A 313 6.46 10.96 -10.48
C PRO A 313 6.58 12.42 -9.99
N ASP A 314 7.55 13.13 -10.60
CA ASP A 314 8.19 14.41 -10.22
C ASP A 314 7.29 15.69 -10.20
N GLU A 315 5.98 15.54 -10.04
CA GLU A 315 4.99 16.64 -9.89
C GLU A 315 4.03 16.40 -8.73
N PHE A 316 4.07 15.22 -8.12
CA PHE A 316 3.40 14.95 -6.85
C PHE A 316 4.09 15.70 -5.69
N ASP A 317 5.39 15.99 -5.84
CA ASP A 317 6.23 16.58 -4.79
C ASP A 317 5.74 17.96 -4.34
N ALA A 318 5.25 18.81 -5.25
CA ALA A 318 4.74 20.14 -4.91
C ALA A 318 3.56 20.03 -3.93
N TRP A 319 2.61 19.15 -4.24
CA TRP A 319 1.49 18.85 -3.36
C TRP A 319 1.93 18.18 -2.04
N VAL A 320 2.88 17.25 -2.09
CA VAL A 320 3.44 16.63 -0.87
C VAL A 320 4.10 17.68 0.03
N ARG A 321 4.79 18.67 -0.54
CA ARG A 321 5.38 19.80 0.17
C ARG A 321 4.34 20.75 0.74
N GLU A 322 3.29 21.09 -0.01
CA GLU A 322 2.15 21.87 0.49
C GLU A 322 1.52 21.18 1.71
N VAL A 323 1.31 19.86 1.62
CA VAL A 323 0.80 19.03 2.72
C VAL A 323 1.74 19.06 3.93
N ILE A 324 3.05 18.82 3.78
CA ILE A 324 3.95 18.92 4.94
C ILE A 324 4.07 20.35 5.46
N ALA A 325 4.24 21.36 4.62
CA ALA A 325 4.41 22.75 5.07
C ALA A 325 3.18 23.23 5.85
N ARG A 326 1.97 22.81 5.43
CA ARG A 326 0.74 22.97 6.20
C ARG A 326 0.81 22.21 7.53
N LEU A 327 1.13 20.91 7.53
CA LEU A 327 1.23 20.10 8.75
C LEU A 327 2.29 20.60 9.75
N GLU A 328 3.43 21.13 9.27
CA GLU A 328 4.46 21.76 10.09
C GLU A 328 4.00 23.13 10.62
N GLY A 329 3.27 23.91 9.81
CA GLY A 329 2.66 25.16 10.24
C GLY A 329 1.61 24.95 11.35
N GLU A 330 0.72 23.97 11.15
CA GLU A 330 -0.23 23.47 12.14
C GLU A 330 0.49 22.97 13.40
N ALA A 331 1.58 22.19 13.25
CA ALA A 331 2.31 21.64 14.38
C ALA A 331 3.01 22.74 15.18
N ALA A 332 3.67 23.68 14.50
CA ALA A 332 4.30 24.84 15.14
C ALA A 332 3.26 25.75 15.81
N ALA A 333 2.03 25.85 15.27
CA ALA A 333 0.93 26.57 15.90
C ALA A 333 0.45 25.87 17.18
N HIS A 334 0.27 24.55 17.16
CA HIS A 334 -0.10 23.79 18.34
C HIS A 334 1.02 23.79 19.41
N GLU A 335 2.29 23.75 19.01
CA GLU A 335 3.44 23.87 19.91
C GLU A 335 3.48 25.25 20.60
N ARG A 336 3.14 26.33 19.90
CA ARG A 336 2.98 27.67 20.52
C ARG A 336 1.81 27.68 21.52
N ALA A 337 0.68 27.08 21.19
CA ALA A 337 -0.47 26.97 22.10
C ALA A 337 -0.13 26.13 23.36
N ILE A 338 0.69 25.09 23.21
CA ILE A 338 1.27 24.32 24.33
C ILE A 338 2.12 25.24 25.21
N ASP A 339 3.06 25.99 24.62
CA ASP A 339 3.99 26.83 25.38
C ASP A 339 3.30 28.03 26.06
N GLU A 340 2.30 28.64 25.43
CA GLU A 340 1.46 29.68 26.04
C GLU A 340 0.63 29.14 27.22
N ALA A 341 -0.06 28.01 27.04
CA ALA A 341 -0.84 27.38 28.11
C ALA A 341 0.06 26.90 29.26
N TYR A 342 1.27 26.42 28.96
CA TYR A 342 2.26 26.05 29.96
C TYR A 342 2.79 27.27 30.71
N ALA A 343 3.11 28.37 30.03
CA ALA A 343 3.55 29.63 30.65
C ALA A 343 2.48 30.20 31.61
N GLY A 344 1.20 30.06 31.28
CA GLY A 344 0.10 30.41 32.20
C GLY A 344 0.08 29.58 33.49
N LEU A 345 0.52 28.32 33.45
CA LEU A 345 0.43 27.37 34.57
C LEU A 345 1.76 27.03 35.27
N VAL A 346 2.91 27.45 34.72
CA VAL A 346 4.25 27.11 35.26
C VAL A 346 4.45 27.55 36.71
N HIS A 347 3.75 28.60 37.16
CA HIS A 347 3.75 29.04 38.55
C HIS A 347 3.20 27.99 39.54
N LEU A 348 2.44 26.99 39.06
CA LEU A 348 1.94 25.86 39.84
C LEU A 348 2.85 24.62 39.80
N ALA A 349 3.97 24.65 39.06
CA ALA A 349 4.85 23.50 38.85
C ALA A 349 5.35 22.83 40.15
N ALA A 350 5.44 23.58 41.25
CA ALA A 350 5.83 23.08 42.56
C ALA A 350 4.76 22.22 43.26
N ASP A 351 3.46 22.43 43.00
CA ASP A 351 2.38 21.51 43.38
C ASP A 351 1.82 20.85 42.11
N ARG A 352 2.39 19.68 41.78
CA ARG A 352 1.95 18.86 40.64
C ARG A 352 0.46 18.47 40.72
N GLY A 353 -0.14 18.48 41.91
CA GLY A 353 -1.59 18.29 42.11
C GLY A 353 -2.40 19.54 41.78
N ALA A 354 -1.93 20.74 42.13
CA ALA A 354 -2.53 22.02 41.67
C ALA A 354 -2.40 22.19 40.16
N PHE A 355 -1.21 21.93 39.61
CA PHE A 355 -0.96 21.92 38.17
C PHE A 355 -1.93 20.95 37.46
N ALA A 356 -2.09 19.72 37.97
CA ALA A 356 -3.02 18.76 37.40
C ALA A 356 -4.50 19.20 37.45
N ARG A 357 -4.92 19.95 38.49
CA ARG A 357 -6.25 20.57 38.54
C ARG A 357 -6.36 21.66 37.47
N ALA A 358 -5.42 22.59 37.40
CA ALA A 358 -5.46 23.69 36.42
C ALA A 358 -5.42 23.21 34.96
N VAL A 359 -4.58 22.21 34.64
CA VAL A 359 -4.54 21.57 33.30
C VAL A 359 -5.88 20.92 32.92
N LYS A 360 -6.68 20.49 33.90
CA LYS A 360 -8.03 19.94 33.65
C LYS A 360 -9.05 21.03 33.31
N GLU A 361 -8.82 22.26 33.74
CA GLU A 361 -9.71 23.41 33.48
C GLU A 361 -9.29 24.26 32.28
N LEU A 362 -8.08 24.07 31.71
CA LEU A 362 -7.66 24.69 30.44
C LEU A 362 -8.73 24.50 29.34
N PRO A 363 -9.22 25.55 28.66
CA PRO A 363 -10.36 25.42 27.76
C PRO A 363 -10.10 24.46 26.59
N ASP A 364 -8.95 24.60 25.93
CA ASP A 364 -8.50 23.62 24.96
C ASP A 364 -8.19 22.27 25.64
N ARG A 365 -8.58 21.19 24.98
CA ARG A 365 -8.36 19.80 25.38
C ARG A 365 -7.16 19.18 24.68
N GLN A 366 -6.72 19.74 23.56
CA GLN A 366 -5.69 19.18 22.68
C GLN A 366 -4.28 19.45 23.24
N VAL A 367 -4.02 20.63 23.82
CA VAL A 367 -2.73 20.92 24.51
C VAL A 367 -2.53 20.15 25.83
N ARG A 368 -3.61 19.70 26.49
CA ARG A 368 -3.55 19.15 27.86
C ARG A 368 -2.61 17.94 28.04
N PRO A 369 -2.51 16.95 27.11
CA PRO A 369 -1.57 15.84 27.23
C PRO A 369 -0.10 16.28 27.18
N ALA A 370 0.20 17.38 26.49
CA ALA A 370 1.55 17.93 26.36
C ALA A 370 2.00 18.72 27.59
N MET A 371 1.08 19.27 28.39
CA MET A 371 1.39 20.05 29.60
C MET A 371 2.35 19.31 30.57
N PHE A 372 2.16 18.00 30.74
CA PHE A 372 3.03 17.18 31.59
C PHE A 372 4.34 16.78 30.90
N LEU A 373 4.41 16.77 29.56
CA LEU A 373 5.67 16.60 28.85
C LEU A 373 6.55 17.84 29.04
N ARG A 374 5.99 19.04 28.87
CA ARG A 374 6.67 20.32 29.17
C ARG A 374 7.09 20.45 30.63
N LEU A 375 6.21 20.13 31.59
CA LEU A 375 6.53 20.12 33.02
C LEU A 375 7.73 19.21 33.36
N ASP A 376 7.86 18.09 32.65
CA ASP A 376 8.94 17.11 32.83
C ASP A 376 10.16 17.37 31.93
N GLY A 377 10.21 18.49 31.20
CA GLY A 377 11.31 18.82 30.28
C GLY A 377 11.45 17.88 29.07
N ARG A 378 10.40 17.16 28.69
CA ARG A 378 10.39 16.16 27.61
C ARG A 378 9.87 16.75 26.30
N SER A 379 10.48 16.36 25.17
CA SER A 379 10.00 16.75 23.85
C SER A 379 8.53 16.34 23.61
N THR A 380 7.79 17.32 23.14
CA THR A 380 6.39 17.36 22.74
C THR A 380 6.19 17.04 21.26
N GLU A 381 7.22 17.18 20.42
CA GLU A 381 7.14 17.21 18.95
C GLU A 381 6.38 16.04 18.33
N LEU A 382 6.61 14.80 18.79
CA LEU A 382 5.88 13.62 18.30
C LEU A 382 4.41 13.60 18.77
N THR A 383 4.09 14.22 19.90
CA THR A 383 2.69 14.40 20.35
C THR A 383 1.99 15.46 19.50
N THR A 384 2.68 16.56 19.24
CA THR A 384 2.25 17.65 18.37
C THR A 384 2.03 17.17 16.93
N TRP A 385 2.95 16.38 16.37
CA TRP A 385 2.81 15.76 15.05
C TRP A 385 1.64 14.76 14.96
N ARG A 386 1.30 14.09 16.07
CA ARG A 386 0.13 13.21 16.14
C ARG A 386 -1.19 13.97 16.22
N HIS A 387 -1.17 15.18 16.76
CA HIS A 387 -2.35 16.02 16.82
C HIS A 387 -2.72 16.56 15.44
N VAL A 388 -1.74 17.02 14.65
CA VAL A 388 -1.96 17.50 13.27
C VAL A 388 -2.15 16.37 12.24
N ARG A 389 -2.34 15.13 12.67
CA ARG A 389 -2.63 14.03 11.75
C ARG A 389 -3.86 14.39 10.92
N PRO A 390 -3.80 14.38 9.57
CA PRO A 390 -4.95 14.74 8.74
C PRO A 390 -6.22 14.02 9.18
N GLU A 391 -7.21 14.78 9.62
CA GLU A 391 -8.60 14.39 9.46
C GLU A 391 -8.90 14.31 7.96
N THR A 392 -9.92 13.56 7.55
CA THR A 392 -10.12 13.22 6.13
C THR A 392 -10.67 14.41 5.35
N ALA A 393 -9.76 15.29 4.92
CA ALA A 393 -10.05 16.37 3.99
C ALA A 393 -10.37 15.79 2.60
N ASP A 394 -11.54 16.12 2.09
CA ASP A 394 -11.92 15.93 0.69
C ASP A 394 -11.65 17.25 -0.05
N PRO A 395 -11.05 17.28 -1.26
CA PRO A 395 -10.52 18.52 -1.83
C PRO A 395 -11.53 19.59 -2.32
N TYR A 396 -12.81 19.53 -1.96
CA TYR A 396 -13.85 20.43 -2.50
C TYR A 396 -14.91 20.91 -1.49
N THR A 397 -14.71 22.14 -1.02
CA THR A 397 -15.77 23.05 -0.56
C THR A 397 -15.69 24.36 -1.33
N SER A 398 -16.80 24.72 -1.96
CA SER A 398 -17.30 26.09 -2.09
C SER A 398 -18.77 26.01 -1.65
N ASP A 399 -19.26 26.75 -0.66
CA ASP A 399 -19.23 28.21 -0.45
C ASP A 399 -20.33 28.93 -1.24
N GLU A 400 -21.59 28.53 -0.99
CA GLU A 400 -22.69 29.49 -0.92
C GLU A 400 -23.26 29.49 0.51
N GLU A 401 -23.39 30.67 1.09
CA GLU A 401 -23.79 30.86 2.48
C GLU A 401 -25.30 30.74 2.69
N ALA A 402 -25.63 30.18 3.85
CA ALA A 402 -26.81 30.39 4.68
C ALA A 402 -27.82 31.48 4.24
N ALA A 403 -29.06 31.05 3.99
CA ALA A 403 -30.24 31.91 4.05
C ALA A 403 -31.41 31.24 4.80
N GLU A 404 -31.79 31.85 5.92
CA GLU A 404 -33.15 31.94 6.49
C GLU A 404 -33.94 30.64 6.83
N THR A 405 -33.89 30.28 8.11
CA THR A 405 -34.98 29.59 8.85
C THR A 405 -35.57 30.57 9.87
N PRO A 406 -36.90 30.58 10.14
CA PRO A 406 -37.44 29.69 11.18
C PRO A 406 -38.89 29.19 10.95
N ASP A 407 -39.45 28.55 12.00
CA ASP A 407 -40.79 27.95 12.17
C ASP A 407 -41.06 26.59 11.46
N GLY A 408 -41.73 25.62 12.09
CA GLY A 408 -42.26 25.66 13.47
C GLY A 408 -43.20 24.51 13.89
N ALA A 409 -42.81 23.24 13.70
CA ALA A 409 -43.50 22.07 14.27
C ALA A 409 -42.50 20.88 14.37
N GLU A 410 -41.90 20.63 15.52
CA GLU A 410 -42.38 19.75 16.61
C GLU A 410 -42.25 18.24 16.33
N THR A 411 -41.63 17.54 17.27
CA THR A 411 -41.00 16.21 17.10
C THR A 411 -41.91 15.03 17.41
N PRO A 412 -41.59 13.87 16.83
CA PRO A 412 -41.17 12.73 17.66
C PRO A 412 -39.81 12.20 17.17
N ASP A 413 -38.75 12.06 17.96
CA ASP A 413 -38.60 11.68 19.37
C ASP A 413 -39.49 10.50 19.81
N GLY A 414 -38.84 9.37 20.07
CA GLY A 414 -39.50 8.06 20.23
C GLY A 414 -38.52 6.93 20.55
N ALA A 415 -37.44 7.25 21.28
CA ALA A 415 -36.33 6.32 21.51
C ALA A 415 -36.53 5.37 22.71
N GLY A 416 -36.44 4.06 22.46
CA GLY A 416 -35.94 3.08 23.45
C GLY A 416 -34.46 2.83 23.16
N ARG A 417 -33.47 3.05 24.05
CA ARG A 417 -33.37 2.79 25.52
C ARG A 417 -33.71 1.33 25.86
N ALA A 418 -32.93 0.61 26.67
CA ALA A 418 -31.77 0.95 27.52
C ALA A 418 -30.64 -0.11 27.29
N ALA A 419 -29.39 -0.06 27.79
CA ALA A 419 -28.83 0.35 29.09
C ALA A 419 -29.37 -0.46 30.30
N PRO A 420 -28.64 -0.64 31.42
CA PRO A 420 -27.21 -0.36 31.67
C PRO A 420 -26.47 -1.43 32.56
N LYS A 421 -25.21 -1.11 32.94
CA LYS A 421 -24.53 -1.45 34.23
C LYS A 421 -24.14 -2.90 34.61
N ALA A 422 -22.83 -3.13 34.47
CA ALA A 422 -21.85 -3.20 35.58
C ALA A 422 -21.49 -4.56 36.28
N PRO A 423 -20.25 -4.71 36.80
CA PRO A 423 -19.65 -5.94 37.37
C PRO A 423 -19.76 -5.97 38.94
N PRO A 424 -19.01 -6.73 39.79
CA PRO A 424 -17.78 -7.56 39.58
C PRO A 424 -17.64 -8.86 40.46
N ARG A 425 -16.38 -9.34 40.66
CA ARG A 425 -15.87 -10.30 41.69
C ARG A 425 -16.14 -11.81 41.44
N ALA A 426 -15.41 -12.81 41.99
CA ALA A 426 -14.13 -12.94 42.74
C ALA A 426 -13.76 -14.45 42.98
N VAL A 427 -12.57 -14.95 43.36
CA VAL A 427 -11.15 -14.47 43.39
C VAL A 427 -10.15 -15.66 43.52
N VAL A 428 -9.28 -15.86 42.51
CA VAL A 428 -7.88 -16.37 42.56
C VAL A 428 -7.62 -17.80 43.20
N PRO A 429 -6.47 -18.26 43.78
CA PRO A 429 -5.81 -19.52 43.35
C PRO A 429 -5.30 -20.50 44.47
N ALA A 430 -4.50 -21.52 44.10
CA ALA A 430 -3.34 -22.08 44.84
C ALA A 430 -2.61 -23.13 43.94
N ALA A 431 -1.34 -23.58 44.11
CA ALA A 431 -0.20 -23.33 45.02
C ALA A 431 1.11 -23.81 44.27
N ALA A 432 2.38 -23.70 44.71
CA ALA A 432 3.15 -23.12 45.84
C ALA A 432 4.59 -22.81 45.34
N ARG A 433 5.31 -21.73 45.71
CA ARG A 433 6.03 -21.43 46.98
C ARG A 433 7.19 -22.38 47.33
N PRO A 434 8.40 -21.86 47.66
CA PRO A 434 8.75 -21.25 48.97
C PRO A 434 9.23 -19.77 48.87
N ALA A 435 9.55 -18.99 49.92
CA ALA A 435 9.40 -19.08 51.40
C ALA A 435 9.22 -17.65 52.01
N ALA A 436 9.14 -17.52 53.35
CA ALA A 436 8.72 -16.29 54.08
C ALA A 436 9.89 -15.61 54.86
N PRO A 437 9.73 -14.49 55.64
CA PRO A 437 8.79 -14.39 56.80
C PRO A 437 8.03 -13.05 57.07
N ALA A 438 6.85 -13.16 57.71
CA ALA A 438 6.10 -12.15 58.50
C ALA A 438 5.55 -10.89 57.76
N ALA A 439 4.64 -10.02 58.28
CA ALA A 439 3.47 -10.11 59.20
C ALA A 439 2.62 -8.79 59.00
N ARG A 440 1.46 -8.46 59.62
CA ARG A 440 0.64 -9.03 60.72
C ARG A 440 -0.89 -8.84 60.43
N GLN A 441 -1.70 -8.25 61.34
CA GLN A 441 -3.18 -8.11 61.31
C GLN A 441 -3.66 -6.91 62.20
N PRO A 442 -4.97 -6.47 62.24
CA PRO A 442 -6.25 -7.01 61.69
C PRO A 442 -6.92 -6.03 60.65
N ALA A 443 -8.24 -5.83 60.38
CA ALA A 443 -9.55 -6.19 60.97
C ALA A 443 -10.74 -6.20 59.94
N ALA A 444 -12.02 -6.00 60.39
CA ALA A 444 -13.31 -6.10 59.64
C ALA A 444 -14.39 -5.14 60.26
N PRO A 445 -15.67 -4.99 59.81
CA PRO A 445 -16.54 -5.75 58.84
C PRO A 445 -17.15 -4.85 57.70
N ASP A 446 -18.39 -4.86 57.13
CA ASP A 446 -19.70 -5.51 57.41
C ASP A 446 -20.72 -5.56 56.19
N THR A 447 -22.05 -5.72 56.43
CA THR A 447 -23.14 -6.21 55.52
C THR A 447 -23.98 -5.25 54.62
N GLY A 448 -24.55 -5.80 53.51
CA GLY A 448 -25.91 -5.53 52.97
C GLY A 448 -26.05 -4.72 51.66
N ALA A 449 -26.95 -4.99 50.68
CA ALA A 449 -27.92 -6.09 50.45
C ALA A 449 -28.28 -6.23 48.93
N GLN A 450 -29.01 -7.29 48.50
CA GLN A 450 -29.29 -7.66 47.08
C GLN A 450 -30.45 -6.86 46.40
N HIS A 451 -31.01 -7.09 45.19
CA HIS A 451 -31.10 -8.18 44.16
C HIS A 451 -31.57 -7.52 42.80
N ALA A 452 -31.78 -8.12 41.60
CA ALA A 452 -31.53 -9.41 40.90
C ALA A 452 -31.81 -9.24 39.36
N VAL A 453 -31.48 -10.22 38.49
CA VAL A 453 -31.88 -10.34 37.05
C VAL A 453 -32.15 -11.82 36.70
N ALA A 454 -33.00 -12.11 35.70
CA ALA A 454 -33.38 -13.47 35.28
C ALA A 454 -32.59 -14.02 34.06
N ALA A 455 -32.55 -15.35 33.91
CA ALA A 455 -31.65 -16.07 32.98
C ALA A 455 -32.31 -16.60 31.69
N ARG A 456 -31.48 -17.15 30.78
CA ARG A 456 -31.85 -18.03 29.66
C ARG A 456 -31.02 -19.33 29.73
N THR A 457 -31.55 -20.41 29.18
CA THR A 457 -31.02 -21.79 29.29
C THR A 457 -30.12 -22.22 28.13
N GLU A 458 -29.42 -23.34 28.32
CA GLU A 458 -28.20 -23.74 27.59
C GLU A 458 -28.46 -24.57 26.30
N GLU A 459 -29.71 -24.76 25.88
CA GLU A 459 -30.11 -25.67 24.79
C GLU A 459 -30.06 -25.08 23.35
N GLN A 460 -29.26 -24.03 23.13
CA GLN A 460 -28.94 -23.55 21.78
C GLN A 460 -27.44 -23.64 21.51
N GLU A 461 -27.01 -24.74 20.89
CA GLU A 461 -25.69 -24.80 20.25
C GLU A 461 -25.56 -23.62 19.28
N ALA A 462 -24.47 -22.85 19.43
CA ALA A 462 -24.32 -21.56 18.77
C ALA A 462 -23.97 -21.70 17.28
N ALA A 463 -24.97 -21.99 16.45
CA ALA A 463 -24.87 -21.96 15.00
C ALA A 463 -24.36 -20.59 14.52
N LEU A 464 -23.33 -20.61 13.65
CA LEU A 464 -22.71 -19.39 13.14
C LEU A 464 -23.74 -18.48 12.42
N PRO A 465 -23.73 -17.16 12.65
CA PRO A 465 -24.64 -16.22 11.98
C PRO A 465 -24.59 -16.32 10.46
N VAL A 466 -25.73 -16.06 9.80
CA VAL A 466 -25.84 -16.18 8.34
C VAL A 466 -25.71 -14.82 7.67
N VAL A 467 -24.76 -14.66 6.73
CA VAL A 467 -24.57 -13.45 5.92
C VAL A 467 -25.08 -13.70 4.50
N HIS A 468 -26.30 -13.23 4.22
CA HIS A 468 -26.90 -13.27 2.91
C HIS A 468 -26.30 -12.18 2.00
N VAL A 469 -25.85 -12.54 0.80
CA VAL A 469 -25.24 -11.61 -0.17
C VAL A 469 -25.99 -11.71 -1.49
N MET A 470 -26.54 -10.60 -1.99
CA MET A 470 -27.28 -10.61 -3.26
C MET A 470 -26.42 -10.15 -4.44
N THR A 471 -26.65 -10.67 -5.64
CA THR A 471 -25.96 -10.22 -6.88
C THR A 471 -26.96 -9.96 -7.99
N GLY A 472 -26.69 -8.98 -8.85
CA GLY A 472 -27.57 -8.59 -9.97
C GLY A 472 -27.50 -7.11 -10.31
N LEU A 473 -27.94 -6.74 -11.51
CA LEU A 473 -27.98 -5.36 -12.01
C LEU A 473 -28.83 -4.42 -11.12
N PRO A 474 -28.66 -3.09 -11.22
CA PRO A 474 -29.68 -2.15 -10.75
C PRO A 474 -31.07 -2.55 -11.26
N ALA A 475 -32.11 -2.22 -10.47
CA ALA A 475 -33.51 -2.61 -10.71
C ALA A 475 -33.85 -4.13 -10.83
N SER A 476 -32.89 -5.05 -10.65
CA SER A 476 -33.14 -6.51 -10.70
C SER A 476 -34.05 -7.06 -9.58
N GLY A 477 -34.35 -6.28 -8.53
CA GLY A 477 -35.29 -6.65 -7.45
C GLY A 477 -34.68 -7.00 -6.10
N LYS A 478 -33.34 -7.10 -5.99
CA LYS A 478 -32.59 -7.44 -4.75
C LYS A 478 -33.16 -6.80 -3.49
N THR A 479 -33.27 -5.47 -3.46
CA THR A 479 -33.70 -4.71 -2.27
C THR A 479 -35.11 -5.04 -1.80
N THR A 480 -36.01 -5.39 -2.72
CA THR A 480 -37.35 -5.87 -2.38
C THR A 480 -37.29 -7.20 -1.64
N ALA A 481 -36.47 -8.14 -2.14
CA ALA A 481 -36.24 -9.43 -1.48
C ALA A 481 -35.49 -9.28 -0.14
N ALA A 482 -34.50 -8.39 -0.05
CA ALA A 482 -33.74 -8.14 1.17
C ALA A 482 -34.61 -7.57 2.30
N ARG A 483 -35.51 -6.62 1.97
CA ARG A 483 -36.49 -6.08 2.94
C ARG A 483 -37.51 -7.14 3.36
N ALA A 484 -37.98 -7.99 2.44
CA ALA A 484 -38.87 -9.11 2.77
C ALA A 484 -38.21 -10.14 3.70
N LEU A 485 -36.96 -10.54 3.40
CA LEU A 485 -36.17 -11.46 4.23
C LEU A 485 -35.91 -10.88 5.62
N GLN A 486 -35.58 -9.59 5.71
CA GLN A 486 -35.37 -8.91 6.98
C GLN A 486 -36.68 -8.86 7.82
N ALA A 487 -37.82 -8.55 7.21
CA ALA A 487 -39.12 -8.54 7.89
C ALA A 487 -39.53 -9.93 8.41
N GLN A 488 -39.23 -11.00 7.65
CA GLN A 488 -39.52 -12.38 8.02
C GLN A 488 -38.58 -12.92 9.14
N SER A 489 -37.44 -12.27 9.39
CA SER A 489 -36.42 -12.73 10.35
C SER A 489 -36.80 -12.63 11.84
N GLY A 490 -38.00 -12.15 12.19
CA GLY A 490 -38.40 -11.94 13.59
C GLY A 490 -37.50 -10.95 14.36
N GLY A 491 -36.81 -10.05 13.66
CA GLY A 491 -35.87 -9.10 14.25
C GLY A 491 -34.43 -9.62 14.42
N ARG A 492 -34.12 -10.86 14.01
CA ARG A 492 -32.74 -11.40 14.02
C ARG A 492 -31.84 -10.78 12.96
N MET A 493 -32.38 -10.29 11.84
CA MET A 493 -31.57 -9.87 10.69
C MET A 493 -31.26 -8.37 10.65
N ARG A 494 -30.03 -8.02 10.22
CA ARG A 494 -29.59 -6.65 9.93
C ARG A 494 -29.35 -6.50 8.44
N ARG A 495 -29.91 -5.47 7.81
CA ARG A 495 -29.63 -5.14 6.41
C ARG A 495 -28.56 -4.08 6.31
N VAL A 496 -27.54 -4.30 5.48
CA VAL A 496 -26.43 -3.37 5.24
C VAL A 496 -26.30 -3.16 3.73
N ASN A 497 -26.44 -1.93 3.25
CA ASN A 497 -26.52 -1.64 1.82
C ASN A 497 -25.68 -0.41 1.48
N LEU A 498 -24.87 -0.46 0.43
CA LEU A 498 -23.98 0.66 0.08
C LEU A 498 -24.75 1.89 -0.42
N ASP A 499 -25.89 1.76 -1.09
CA ASP A 499 -26.67 2.91 -1.56
C ASP A 499 -27.41 3.60 -0.40
N ASP A 500 -27.95 2.84 0.56
CA ASP A 500 -28.51 3.40 1.80
C ASP A 500 -27.40 3.96 2.71
N LEU A 501 -26.21 3.35 2.77
CA LEU A 501 -25.07 3.88 3.53
C LEU A 501 -24.51 5.16 2.91
N ARG A 502 -24.41 5.26 1.58
CA ARG A 502 -24.08 6.51 0.86
C ARG A 502 -25.07 7.60 1.24
N ALA A 503 -26.37 7.32 1.14
CA ALA A 503 -27.45 8.27 1.44
C ALA A 503 -27.64 8.57 2.95
N MET A 504 -27.01 7.79 3.84
CA MET A 504 -26.96 8.03 5.29
C MET A 504 -25.72 8.84 5.70
N LEU A 505 -24.62 8.70 4.95
CA LEU A 505 -23.37 9.41 5.21
C LEU A 505 -23.35 10.79 4.53
N ASP A 506 -23.92 10.92 3.33
CA ASP A 506 -24.01 12.17 2.56
C ASP A 506 -25.35 12.29 1.82
N LEU A 507 -25.80 13.54 1.59
CA LEU A 507 -26.97 13.82 0.76
C LEU A 507 -26.61 13.78 -0.73
N PRO A 508 -27.52 13.34 -1.64
CA PRO A 508 -27.23 13.31 -3.08
C PRO A 508 -27.19 14.72 -3.69
N ASP A 509 -26.00 15.12 -4.10
CA ASP A 509 -25.69 16.38 -4.81
C ASP A 509 -25.35 16.05 -6.29
N PRO A 510 -25.99 16.69 -7.30
CA PRO A 510 -25.69 16.44 -8.71
C PRO A 510 -24.35 17.01 -9.20
N GLU A 511 -23.83 18.08 -8.57
CA GLU A 511 -22.63 18.80 -9.03
C GLU A 511 -21.37 18.32 -8.30
N ARG A 512 -21.50 17.88 -7.04
CA ARG A 512 -20.43 17.13 -6.35
C ARG A 512 -20.32 15.68 -6.82
N GLY A 513 -19.35 15.42 -7.68
CA GLY A 513 -18.91 14.07 -7.99
C GLY A 513 -18.44 13.31 -6.73
N ARG A 514 -19.07 12.16 -6.43
CA ARG A 514 -18.76 11.33 -5.26
C ARG A 514 -17.27 10.94 -5.19
N SER A 515 -16.61 11.30 -4.10
CA SER A 515 -15.17 11.11 -3.94
C SER A 515 -14.77 9.66 -3.64
N PHE A 516 -13.48 9.38 -3.84
CA PHE A 516 -12.89 8.10 -3.42
C PHE A 516 -12.83 7.96 -1.89
N ALA A 517 -12.71 9.08 -1.15
CA ALA A 517 -12.71 9.08 0.31
C ALA A 517 -14.09 8.70 0.87
N HIS A 518 -15.17 9.26 0.32
CA HIS A 518 -16.55 8.88 0.60
C HIS A 518 -16.76 7.38 0.32
N GLU A 519 -16.54 6.92 -0.92
CA GLU A 519 -16.80 5.51 -1.29
C GLU A 519 -15.95 4.51 -0.46
N LYS A 520 -14.70 4.85 -0.12
CA LYS A 520 -13.88 4.07 0.81
C LYS A 520 -14.48 4.01 2.20
N THR A 521 -14.97 5.14 2.72
CA THR A 521 -15.63 5.23 4.03
C THR A 521 -16.93 4.43 4.06
N VAL A 522 -17.77 4.52 3.03
CA VAL A 522 -18.99 3.71 2.88
C VAL A 522 -18.65 2.20 2.91
N LEU A 523 -17.58 1.78 2.24
CA LEU A 523 -17.10 0.39 2.24
C LEU A 523 -16.55 -0.06 3.61
N GLU A 524 -15.81 0.80 4.31
CA GLU A 524 -15.29 0.52 5.66
C GLU A 524 -16.42 0.48 6.71
N VAL A 525 -17.42 1.34 6.58
CA VAL A 525 -18.65 1.31 7.38
C VAL A 525 -19.48 0.06 7.06
N GLN A 526 -19.55 -0.38 5.80
CA GLN A 526 -20.17 -1.66 5.45
C GLN A 526 -19.46 -2.85 6.11
N ASP A 527 -18.14 -2.96 5.96
CA ASP A 527 -17.37 -4.07 6.55
C ASP A 527 -17.50 -4.07 8.09
N ALA A 528 -17.43 -2.89 8.73
CA ALA A 528 -17.61 -2.74 10.17
C ALA A 528 -19.04 -3.05 10.65
N ALA A 529 -20.07 -2.64 9.92
CA ALA A 529 -21.47 -2.91 10.27
C ALA A 529 -21.84 -4.39 10.10
N VAL A 530 -21.36 -5.04 9.02
CA VAL A 530 -21.48 -6.49 8.82
C VAL A 530 -20.73 -7.23 9.93
N ARG A 531 -19.52 -6.78 10.28
CA ARG A 531 -18.70 -7.38 11.33
C ARG A 531 -19.36 -7.29 12.71
N ALA A 532 -19.78 -6.10 13.13
CA ALA A 532 -20.41 -5.88 14.43
C ALA A 532 -21.76 -6.61 14.57
N ALA A 533 -22.51 -6.79 13.47
CA ALA A 533 -23.72 -7.60 13.47
C ALA A 533 -23.40 -9.09 13.68
N VAL A 534 -22.39 -9.63 12.98
CA VAL A 534 -21.94 -11.03 13.13
C VAL A 534 -21.35 -11.30 14.52
N ASP A 535 -20.45 -10.46 15.03
CA ASP A 535 -19.90 -10.59 16.39
C ASP A 535 -21.02 -10.48 17.46
N GLY A 536 -22.10 -9.76 17.15
CA GLY A 536 -23.32 -9.66 17.97
C GLY A 536 -24.32 -10.81 17.81
N GLY A 537 -24.01 -11.84 17.02
CA GLY A 537 -24.88 -13.01 16.80
C GLY A 537 -26.07 -12.77 15.87
N PHE A 538 -26.09 -11.67 15.12
CA PHE A 538 -27.17 -11.34 14.18
C PHE A 538 -26.89 -11.84 12.77
N ASP A 539 -27.93 -12.35 12.12
CA ASP A 539 -27.91 -12.64 10.69
C ASP A 539 -27.86 -11.33 9.90
N VAL A 540 -27.24 -11.32 8.72
CA VAL A 540 -27.01 -10.10 7.92
C VAL A 540 -27.49 -10.28 6.49
N VAL A 541 -28.01 -9.24 5.84
CA VAL A 541 -28.29 -9.22 4.41
C VAL A 541 -27.66 -8.01 3.72
N VAL A 542 -26.89 -8.27 2.65
CA VAL A 542 -26.12 -7.28 1.90
C VAL A 542 -26.56 -7.28 0.43
N ASP A 543 -27.37 -6.31 0.04
CA ASP A 543 -28.11 -6.30 -1.24
C ASP A 543 -27.54 -5.38 -2.34
N ASN A 544 -26.24 -5.10 -2.28
CA ASN A 544 -25.51 -4.41 -3.35
C ASN A 544 -25.55 -5.19 -4.69
N THR A 545 -25.01 -4.62 -5.77
CA THR A 545 -24.98 -5.28 -7.10
C THR A 545 -24.01 -6.48 -7.19
N HIS A 546 -22.88 -6.45 -6.46
CA HIS A 546 -21.87 -7.51 -6.33
C HIS A 546 -21.36 -8.19 -7.63
N LEU A 547 -21.48 -7.51 -8.77
CA LEU A 547 -21.19 -8.04 -10.10
C LEU A 547 -19.72 -8.41 -10.37
N THR A 548 -18.80 -8.05 -9.46
CA THR A 548 -17.35 -8.30 -9.56
C THR A 548 -16.74 -8.66 -8.21
N LYS A 549 -15.56 -9.29 -8.21
CA LYS A 549 -14.93 -9.94 -7.04
C LYS A 549 -14.54 -9.04 -5.86
N ASN A 550 -14.42 -7.72 -6.04
CA ASN A 550 -13.74 -6.86 -5.06
C ASN A 550 -14.53 -6.68 -3.75
N ILE A 551 -15.81 -6.30 -3.83
CA ILE A 551 -16.65 -6.11 -2.62
C ILE A 551 -16.94 -7.47 -1.93
N PRO A 552 -17.28 -8.56 -2.64
CA PRO A 552 -17.38 -9.88 -2.02
C PRO A 552 -16.08 -10.37 -1.36
N LYS A 553 -14.89 -10.02 -1.89
CA LYS A 553 -13.61 -10.28 -1.20
C LYS A 553 -13.49 -9.51 0.12
N ARG A 554 -13.94 -8.25 0.21
CA ARG A 554 -13.93 -7.47 1.46
C ARG A 554 -14.85 -8.08 2.52
N LEU A 555 -16.10 -8.36 2.15
CA LEU A 555 -17.06 -9.03 3.04
C LEU A 555 -16.51 -10.38 3.56
N LYS A 556 -15.91 -11.18 2.67
CA LYS A 556 -15.26 -12.45 3.03
C LYS A 556 -14.05 -12.27 3.96
N ALA A 557 -13.27 -11.19 3.80
CA ALA A 557 -12.15 -10.89 4.69
C ALA A 557 -12.61 -10.37 6.06
N ALA A 558 -13.72 -9.65 6.15
CA ALA A 558 -14.24 -9.09 7.40
C ALA A 558 -14.81 -10.16 8.35
N VAL A 559 -15.59 -11.11 7.83
CA VAL A 559 -16.33 -12.12 8.64
C VAL A 559 -16.15 -13.57 8.21
N GLY A 560 -15.19 -13.86 7.33
CA GLY A 560 -14.86 -15.24 6.93
C GLY A 560 -14.43 -16.10 8.12
N GLY A 561 -15.08 -17.26 8.28
CA GLY A 561 -14.86 -18.16 9.42
C GLY A 561 -15.63 -17.76 10.70
N LEU A 562 -16.36 -16.64 10.69
CA LEU A 562 -17.21 -16.17 11.80
C LEU A 562 -18.69 -16.19 11.44
N ALA A 563 -19.01 -16.21 10.14
CA ALA A 563 -20.36 -16.34 9.61
C ALA A 563 -20.41 -17.32 8.43
N THR A 564 -21.60 -17.88 8.19
CA THR A 564 -21.88 -18.69 7.00
C THR A 564 -22.52 -17.81 5.93
N PHE A 565 -21.94 -17.75 4.74
CA PHE A 565 -22.47 -16.94 3.65
C PHE A 565 -23.52 -17.69 2.81
N VAL A 566 -24.56 -16.98 2.37
CA VAL A 566 -25.60 -17.49 1.45
C VAL A 566 -25.81 -16.50 0.31
N VAL A 567 -25.55 -16.91 -0.93
CA VAL A 567 -25.70 -16.02 -2.09
C VAL A 567 -27.09 -16.15 -2.73
N HIS A 568 -27.72 -15.01 -3.02
CA HIS A 568 -28.97 -14.92 -3.78
C HIS A 568 -28.71 -14.26 -5.14
N ASP A 569 -28.92 -14.99 -6.25
CA ASP A 569 -28.63 -14.49 -7.59
C ASP A 569 -29.88 -13.91 -8.28
N PHE A 570 -29.76 -12.68 -8.77
CA PHE A 570 -30.75 -11.94 -9.57
C PHE A 570 -30.16 -11.50 -10.92
N THR A 571 -29.08 -12.13 -11.39
CA THR A 571 -28.44 -11.83 -12.70
C THR A 571 -29.21 -12.37 -13.90
N ASP A 572 -30.20 -13.26 -13.68
CA ASP A 572 -31.09 -13.78 -14.73
C ASP A 572 -32.23 -12.82 -15.12
N VAL A 573 -32.40 -11.70 -14.40
CA VAL A 573 -33.37 -10.66 -14.78
C VAL A 573 -32.84 -9.90 -16.01
N PRO A 574 -33.57 -9.85 -17.15
CA PRO A 574 -33.06 -9.27 -18.38
C PRO A 574 -32.62 -7.80 -18.26
N LEU A 575 -31.58 -7.43 -19.02
CA LEU A 575 -31.04 -6.06 -19.05
C LEU A 575 -32.12 -5.01 -19.37
N GLU A 576 -32.90 -5.23 -20.44
CA GLU A 576 -33.94 -4.26 -20.84
C GLU A 576 -35.11 -4.19 -19.84
N GLU A 577 -35.40 -5.27 -19.11
CA GLU A 577 -36.38 -5.25 -18.00
C GLU A 577 -35.80 -4.53 -16.76
N CYS A 578 -34.49 -4.62 -16.51
CA CYS A 578 -33.82 -3.79 -15.52
C CYS A 578 -33.87 -2.31 -15.93
N LEU A 579 -33.56 -1.96 -17.18
CA LEU A 579 -33.63 -0.59 -17.69
C LEU A 579 -35.05 -0.01 -17.62
N ARG A 580 -36.06 -0.76 -18.08
CA ARG A 580 -37.48 -0.36 -17.99
C ARG A 580 -37.94 -0.16 -16.55
N ARG A 581 -37.46 -0.98 -15.60
CA ARG A 581 -37.73 -0.79 -14.16
C ARG A 581 -36.97 0.38 -13.58
N ASP A 582 -35.76 0.68 -14.04
CA ASP A 582 -34.94 1.77 -13.50
C ASP A 582 -35.45 3.13 -13.97
N ALA A 583 -35.85 3.26 -15.25
CA ALA A 583 -36.53 4.44 -15.79
C ALA A 583 -37.89 4.73 -15.12
N ALA A 584 -38.47 3.75 -14.41
CA ALA A 584 -39.69 3.89 -13.63
C ALA A 584 -39.43 4.19 -12.12
N ARG A 585 -38.17 4.51 -11.74
CA ARG A 585 -37.82 4.89 -10.37
C ARG A 585 -37.73 6.39 -10.17
N GLU A 586 -38.06 6.79 -8.95
CA GLU A 586 -37.80 8.12 -8.38
C GLU A 586 -36.29 8.45 -8.30
N ARG A 587 -35.45 7.45 -7.97
CA ARG A 587 -33.99 7.54 -8.07
C ARG A 587 -33.47 6.52 -9.07
N GLN A 588 -33.09 7.02 -10.24
CA GLN A 588 -32.54 6.23 -11.35
C GLN A 588 -31.02 6.09 -11.18
N VAL A 589 -30.45 5.00 -11.70
CA VAL A 589 -29.00 4.77 -11.82
C VAL A 589 -28.51 5.16 -13.23
N GLY A 590 -29.40 5.18 -14.22
CA GLY A 590 -29.13 5.65 -15.58
C GLY A 590 -28.69 4.54 -16.54
N GLU A 591 -29.15 4.62 -17.78
CA GLU A 591 -28.99 3.55 -18.78
C GLU A 591 -27.52 3.23 -19.08
N GLU A 592 -26.70 4.26 -19.31
CA GLU A 592 -25.27 4.09 -19.62
C GLU A 592 -24.55 3.32 -18.50
N ILE A 593 -24.76 3.71 -17.24
CA ILE A 593 -24.17 3.05 -16.07
C ILE A 593 -24.64 1.60 -15.96
N ILE A 594 -25.92 1.32 -16.21
CA ILE A 594 -26.47 -0.04 -16.19
C ILE A 594 -25.87 -0.89 -17.33
N ARG A 595 -25.71 -0.34 -18.54
CA ARG A 595 -25.07 -1.04 -19.66
C ARG A 595 -23.58 -1.29 -19.41
N ILE A 596 -22.85 -0.33 -18.84
CA ILE A 596 -21.45 -0.49 -18.39
C ILE A 596 -21.33 -1.59 -17.32
N LEU A 597 -22.24 -1.62 -16.33
CA LEU A 597 -22.27 -2.66 -15.30
C LEU A 597 -22.60 -4.04 -15.89
N ALA A 598 -23.48 -4.12 -16.89
CA ALA A 598 -23.80 -5.35 -17.60
C ALA A 598 -22.60 -5.90 -18.41
N ASP A 599 -21.92 -5.05 -19.18
CA ASP A 599 -20.69 -5.42 -19.89
C ASP A 599 -19.58 -5.86 -18.91
N LYS A 600 -19.35 -5.10 -17.83
CA LYS A 600 -18.38 -5.44 -16.78
C LYS A 600 -18.71 -6.79 -16.14
N HIS A 601 -19.99 -7.11 -15.93
CA HIS A 601 -20.41 -8.43 -15.44
C HIS A 601 -20.24 -9.53 -16.49
N GLN A 602 -20.56 -9.30 -17.77
CA GLN A 602 -20.34 -10.27 -18.84
C GLN A 602 -18.85 -10.59 -19.03
N LYS A 603 -17.98 -9.57 -19.03
CA LYS A 603 -16.52 -9.72 -19.06
C LYS A 603 -16.03 -10.55 -17.88
N ALA A 604 -16.52 -10.28 -16.67
CA ALA A 604 -16.22 -11.10 -15.50
C ALA A 604 -16.73 -12.56 -15.66
N ARG A 605 -17.98 -12.77 -16.09
CA ARG A 605 -18.56 -14.12 -16.30
C ARG A 605 -17.83 -14.92 -17.38
N LYS A 606 -17.29 -14.27 -18.42
CA LYS A 606 -16.40 -14.86 -19.44
C LYS A 606 -15.05 -15.24 -18.85
N GLY A 607 -14.47 -14.38 -18.01
CA GLY A 607 -13.28 -14.66 -17.19
C GLY A 607 -13.52 -15.59 -15.99
N GLY A 608 -14.48 -16.53 -16.08
CA GLY A 608 -14.77 -17.54 -15.07
C GLY A 608 -15.44 -17.05 -13.77
N TRP A 609 -15.67 -15.76 -13.58
CA TRP A 609 -16.25 -15.24 -12.32
C TRP A 609 -17.71 -15.71 -12.14
N ARG A 610 -17.98 -16.28 -10.96
CA ARG A 610 -19.32 -16.50 -10.39
C ARG A 610 -19.23 -16.17 -8.90
N LEU A 611 -20.27 -15.54 -8.36
CA LEU A 611 -20.43 -15.39 -6.93
C LEU A 611 -21.35 -16.51 -6.45
N THR A 612 -20.87 -17.39 -5.58
CA THR A 612 -21.66 -18.48 -5.00
C THR A 612 -21.43 -18.56 -3.49
N SER A 613 -22.36 -19.21 -2.79
CA SER A 613 -22.21 -19.50 -1.36
C SER A 613 -20.94 -20.28 -1.07
N GLU A 614 -20.54 -21.21 -1.96
CA GLU A 614 -19.32 -22.01 -1.77
C GLU A 614 -18.07 -21.13 -1.88
N TRP A 615 -18.00 -20.25 -2.89
CA TRP A 615 -16.89 -19.31 -3.06
C TRP A 615 -16.74 -18.38 -1.84
N MET A 616 -17.85 -17.84 -1.34
CA MET A 616 -17.86 -16.98 -0.14
C MET A 616 -17.35 -17.73 1.09
N ASN A 617 -17.82 -18.95 1.35
CA ASN A 617 -17.41 -19.77 2.51
C ASN A 617 -16.02 -20.41 2.38
N GLY A 618 -15.29 -20.18 1.28
CA GLY A 618 -13.97 -20.82 1.04
C GLY A 618 -14.05 -22.28 0.61
N VAL A 619 -15.24 -22.78 0.30
CA VAL A 619 -15.51 -24.09 -0.28
C VAL A 619 -15.25 -24.03 -1.80
N SER A 620 -14.02 -23.71 -2.16
CA SER A 620 -13.56 -23.69 -3.56
C SER A 620 -13.48 -25.13 -4.09
N GLY A 621 -14.62 -25.69 -4.53
CA GLY A 621 -14.72 -27.05 -5.09
C GLY A 621 -15.56 -28.05 -4.28
N GLY A 622 -16.66 -27.62 -3.66
CA GLY A 622 -17.76 -28.51 -3.25
C GLY A 622 -17.53 -29.47 -2.07
N ALA A 623 -16.32 -29.55 -1.51
CA ALA A 623 -16.03 -30.36 -0.33
C ALA A 623 -16.06 -29.52 0.96
N ALA A 624 -16.81 -29.97 1.97
CA ALA A 624 -16.93 -29.30 3.26
C ALA A 624 -15.56 -29.14 3.96
N VAL A 625 -15.40 -28.07 4.73
CA VAL A 625 -14.21 -27.86 5.57
C VAL A 625 -14.22 -28.91 6.70
N PRO A 626 -13.17 -29.73 6.88
CA PRO A 626 -13.14 -30.70 7.95
C PRO A 626 -13.20 -30.02 9.34
N PRO A 627 -13.95 -30.58 10.30
CA PRO A 627 -13.77 -30.22 11.71
C PRO A 627 -12.36 -30.65 12.14
N VAL A 628 -11.68 -29.82 12.93
CA VAL A 628 -10.35 -30.11 13.49
C VAL A 628 -10.40 -30.04 15.01
N GLN A 629 -9.88 -31.06 15.69
CA GLN A 629 -9.84 -31.08 17.14
C GLN A 629 -8.69 -30.18 17.62
N THR A 630 -8.99 -29.23 18.53
CA THR A 630 -7.97 -28.43 19.20
C THR A 630 -6.93 -29.33 19.88
N TYR A 631 -5.66 -28.98 19.73
CA TYR A 631 -4.52 -29.62 20.37
C TYR A 631 -4.12 -28.83 21.61
N VAL A 632 -3.78 -29.55 22.67
CA VAL A 632 -3.18 -28.99 23.89
C VAL A 632 -1.95 -29.85 24.18
N PRO A 633 -0.73 -29.28 24.20
CA PRO A 633 0.48 -30.06 24.47
C PRO A 633 0.49 -30.52 25.93
N ASP A 634 0.67 -31.82 26.14
CA ASP A 634 0.96 -32.39 27.46
C ASP A 634 2.46 -32.22 27.75
N PRO A 635 2.86 -31.41 28.75
CA PRO A 635 4.27 -31.17 29.07
C PRO A 635 5.00 -32.39 29.66
N ALA A 636 4.32 -33.52 29.90
CA ALA A 636 4.95 -34.78 30.25
C ALA A 636 5.44 -35.58 29.03
N LEU A 637 5.01 -35.23 27.81
CA LEU A 637 5.46 -35.88 26.57
C LEU A 637 6.79 -35.29 26.06
N PRO A 638 7.59 -36.04 25.29
CA PRO A 638 8.81 -35.52 24.69
C PRO A 638 8.53 -34.30 23.81
N SER A 639 9.40 -33.30 23.90
CA SER A 639 9.30 -32.08 23.09
C SER A 639 9.55 -32.39 21.61
N ALA A 640 8.79 -31.76 20.71
CA ALA A 640 8.94 -31.98 19.28
C ALA A 640 8.74 -30.72 18.43
N VAL A 641 9.33 -30.76 17.25
CA VAL A 641 9.13 -29.80 16.16
C VAL A 641 8.61 -30.55 14.93
N MET A 642 7.48 -30.09 14.40
CA MET A 642 6.93 -30.57 13.14
C MET A 642 7.49 -29.77 11.97
N CYS A 643 7.82 -30.43 10.85
CA CYS A 643 8.24 -29.73 9.63
C CYS A 643 7.69 -30.39 8.37
N ASP A 644 7.20 -29.57 7.45
CA ASP A 644 6.87 -29.98 6.09
C ASP A 644 8.12 -30.13 5.19
N ILE A 645 7.97 -30.82 4.04
CA ILE A 645 9.01 -30.95 3.04
C ILE A 645 8.82 -30.00 1.84
N ASP A 646 7.70 -30.04 1.12
CA ASP A 646 7.56 -29.40 -0.20
C ASP A 646 7.20 -27.92 -0.12
N GLY A 647 8.17 -27.04 -0.40
CA GLY A 647 8.06 -25.59 -0.22
C GLY A 647 8.64 -25.10 1.11
N THR A 648 8.70 -26.01 2.10
CA THR A 648 9.27 -25.76 3.43
C THR A 648 10.76 -26.12 3.51
N LEU A 649 11.14 -27.40 3.56
CA LEU A 649 12.54 -27.86 3.54
C LEU A 649 13.13 -27.93 2.13
N ALA A 650 12.30 -28.26 1.13
CA ALA A 650 12.68 -28.52 -0.24
C ALA A 650 12.05 -27.45 -1.14
N LEU A 651 12.87 -26.55 -1.66
CA LEU A 651 12.47 -25.54 -2.64
C LEU A 651 12.35 -26.23 -4.00
N LEU A 652 11.13 -26.26 -4.55
CA LEU A 652 10.83 -26.97 -5.78
C LEU A 652 11.59 -26.35 -6.96
N GLY A 653 12.37 -27.19 -7.66
CA GLY A 653 13.06 -26.82 -8.89
C GLY A 653 12.16 -26.91 -10.13
N ASN A 654 12.73 -27.34 -11.26
CA ASN A 654 12.02 -27.51 -12.54
C ASN A 654 11.09 -28.75 -12.59
N ARG A 655 10.27 -28.97 -11.54
CA ARG A 655 9.26 -30.04 -11.47
C ARG A 655 7.88 -29.51 -11.06
N GLY A 656 6.83 -30.21 -11.46
CA GLY A 656 5.47 -29.88 -11.01
C GLY A 656 5.29 -30.25 -9.53
N PRO A 657 4.42 -29.55 -8.77
CA PRO A 657 4.21 -29.83 -7.34
C PRO A 657 3.88 -31.30 -7.03
N TYR A 658 3.06 -31.93 -7.86
CA TYR A 658 2.64 -33.34 -7.74
C TYR A 658 3.58 -34.33 -8.45
N ASP A 659 4.64 -33.86 -9.11
CA ASP A 659 5.68 -34.72 -9.69
C ASP A 659 6.72 -35.05 -8.62
N PHE A 660 6.38 -36.02 -7.77
CA PHE A 660 7.26 -36.51 -6.72
C PHE A 660 8.37 -37.44 -7.26
N SER A 661 8.27 -37.92 -8.50
CA SER A 661 9.26 -38.82 -9.11
C SER A 661 10.65 -38.17 -9.21
N ARG A 662 10.69 -36.84 -9.35
CA ARG A 662 11.91 -36.02 -9.44
C ARG A 662 12.22 -35.22 -8.17
N CYS A 663 11.60 -35.55 -7.02
CA CYS A 663 11.80 -34.81 -5.78
C CYS A 663 13.23 -34.90 -5.20
N GLU A 664 14.05 -35.82 -5.70
CA GLU A 664 15.48 -35.85 -5.35
C GLU A 664 16.31 -34.73 -6.01
N LEU A 665 15.71 -33.91 -6.89
CA LEU A 665 16.34 -32.77 -7.55
C LEU A 665 15.99 -31.42 -6.91
N ASP A 666 15.26 -31.41 -5.79
CA ASP A 666 14.87 -30.19 -5.09
C ASP A 666 16.07 -29.50 -4.42
N VAL A 667 16.01 -28.17 -4.32
CA VAL A 667 17.03 -27.37 -3.66
C VAL A 667 16.73 -27.30 -2.16
N LEU A 668 17.74 -27.51 -1.33
CA LEU A 668 17.61 -27.42 0.12
C LEU A 668 17.33 -25.98 0.57
N ASN A 669 16.29 -25.79 1.39
CA ASN A 669 16.11 -24.58 2.19
C ASN A 669 17.06 -24.62 3.39
N GLU A 670 18.28 -24.10 3.21
CA GLU A 670 19.33 -24.14 4.24
C GLU A 670 18.88 -23.52 5.56
N SER A 671 18.13 -22.41 5.53
CA SER A 671 17.62 -21.73 6.73
C SER A 671 16.71 -22.65 7.56
N VAL A 672 15.81 -23.39 6.90
CA VAL A 672 14.93 -24.37 7.59
C VAL A 672 15.73 -25.57 8.06
N ARG A 673 16.69 -26.09 7.28
CA ARG A 673 17.60 -27.15 7.77
C ARG A 673 18.31 -26.69 9.04
N HIS A 674 18.91 -25.50 9.04
CA HIS A 674 19.61 -24.92 10.20
C HIS A 674 18.69 -24.73 11.41
N ALA A 675 17.41 -24.41 11.21
CA ALA A 675 16.43 -24.35 12.30
C ALA A 675 16.20 -25.72 12.96
N LEU A 676 15.94 -26.78 12.18
CA LEU A 676 15.80 -28.15 12.72
C LEU A 676 17.08 -28.64 13.42
N ASP A 677 18.22 -28.30 12.83
CA ASP A 677 19.56 -28.55 13.38
C ASP A 677 19.78 -27.82 14.73
N ALA A 678 19.17 -26.64 14.90
CA ALA A 678 19.21 -25.87 16.14
C ALA A 678 18.25 -26.42 17.20
N PHE A 679 16.99 -26.69 16.85
CA PHE A 679 15.98 -27.28 17.76
C PHE A 679 16.49 -28.60 18.38
N ARG A 680 17.01 -29.51 17.55
CA ARG A 680 17.60 -30.78 18.00
C ARG A 680 18.78 -30.60 18.95
N ARG A 681 19.61 -29.56 18.75
CA ARG A 681 20.84 -29.31 19.54
C ARG A 681 20.62 -28.49 20.80
N ALA A 682 19.66 -27.57 20.80
CA ALA A 682 19.43 -26.63 21.90
C ALA A 682 18.46 -27.20 22.96
N ASP A 683 17.32 -27.72 22.51
CA ASP A 683 16.23 -28.18 23.38
C ASP A 683 16.06 -29.71 23.37
N GLY A 684 16.76 -30.41 22.48
CA GLY A 684 16.66 -31.86 22.34
C GLY A 684 15.39 -32.34 21.62
N ASP A 685 14.76 -31.46 20.83
CA ASP A 685 13.48 -31.75 20.16
C ASP A 685 13.55 -32.98 19.24
N VAL A 686 12.51 -33.81 19.32
CA VAL A 686 12.20 -34.83 18.31
C VAL A 686 11.73 -34.12 17.05
N ILE A 687 12.38 -34.38 15.92
CA ILE A 687 12.08 -33.73 14.65
C ILE A 687 11.20 -34.65 13.81
N VAL A 688 9.94 -34.27 13.63
CA VAL A 688 8.92 -35.06 12.92
C VAL A 688 8.57 -34.40 11.59
N LEU A 689 8.84 -35.10 10.49
CA LEU A 689 8.50 -34.62 9.14
C LEU A 689 7.11 -35.11 8.73
N LEU A 690 6.21 -34.20 8.32
CA LEU A 690 4.89 -34.51 7.77
C LEU A 690 4.81 -34.03 6.32
N SER A 691 4.79 -34.95 5.35
CA SER A 691 4.89 -34.62 3.93
C SER A 691 3.61 -34.94 3.13
N GLY A 692 3.26 -34.06 2.19
CA GLY A 692 2.22 -34.29 1.18
C GLY A 692 2.62 -35.28 0.06
N ARG A 693 3.89 -35.72 0.01
CA ARG A 693 4.40 -36.72 -0.95
C ARG A 693 3.77 -38.08 -0.69
N SER A 694 3.42 -38.80 -1.76
CA SER A 694 2.94 -40.19 -1.67
C SER A 694 4.03 -41.11 -1.08
N GLU A 695 3.63 -42.04 -0.22
CA GLU A 695 4.44 -43.05 0.47
C GLU A 695 5.24 -43.93 -0.52
N GLU A 696 4.76 -44.09 -1.76
CA GLU A 696 5.50 -44.77 -2.84
C GLU A 696 6.81 -44.07 -3.24
N HIS A 697 6.96 -42.78 -2.87
CA HIS A 697 8.15 -41.96 -3.06
C HIS A 697 8.98 -41.76 -1.77
N ARG A 698 8.72 -42.57 -0.73
CA ARG A 698 9.56 -42.63 0.47
C ARG A 698 11.04 -42.87 0.15
N PRO A 699 11.44 -43.84 -0.72
CA PRO A 699 12.86 -44.09 -1.00
C PRO A 699 13.58 -42.87 -1.60
N GLN A 700 12.94 -42.13 -2.50
CA GLN A 700 13.45 -40.90 -3.11
C GLN A 700 13.55 -39.77 -2.08
N THR A 701 12.54 -39.64 -1.22
CA THR A 701 12.48 -38.61 -0.16
C THR A 701 13.56 -38.85 0.90
N GLU A 702 13.72 -40.09 1.39
CA GLU A 702 14.76 -40.45 2.34
C GLU A 702 16.17 -40.39 1.73
N SER A 703 16.31 -40.68 0.43
CA SER A 703 17.56 -40.46 -0.32
C SER A 703 17.95 -38.97 -0.34
N TRP A 704 16.99 -38.08 -0.61
CA TRP A 704 17.20 -36.63 -0.61
C TRP A 704 17.52 -36.10 0.80
N LEU A 705 16.73 -36.46 1.82
CA LEU A 705 16.96 -36.06 3.21
C LEU A 705 18.36 -36.48 3.71
N ARG A 706 18.79 -37.70 3.38
CA ARG A 706 20.12 -38.23 3.69
C ARG A 706 21.23 -37.51 2.94
N ARG A 707 21.04 -37.21 1.64
CA ARG A 707 21.98 -36.46 0.79
C ARG A 707 22.23 -35.04 1.31
N HIS A 708 21.18 -34.40 1.83
CA HIS A 708 21.24 -33.02 2.34
C HIS A 708 21.50 -32.90 3.85
N GLY A 709 21.73 -34.01 4.55
CA GLY A 709 22.04 -34.00 5.99
C GLY A 709 20.92 -33.37 6.83
N VAL A 710 19.66 -33.61 6.45
CA VAL A 710 18.49 -33.08 7.18
C VAL A 710 18.31 -33.91 8.46
N PRO A 711 18.28 -33.30 9.66
CA PRO A 711 17.99 -34.02 10.89
C PRO A 711 16.49 -34.34 10.95
N TYR A 712 16.14 -35.61 11.15
CA TYR A 712 14.78 -36.07 11.46
C TYR A 712 14.83 -37.37 12.27
N ASP A 713 13.78 -37.62 13.06
CA ASP A 713 13.58 -38.87 13.81
C ASP A 713 12.41 -39.68 13.23
N GLU A 714 11.37 -39.00 12.73
CA GLU A 714 10.20 -39.61 12.10
C GLU A 714 9.86 -38.92 10.77
N LEU A 715 9.37 -39.70 9.81
CA LEU A 715 8.91 -39.22 8.50
C LEU A 715 7.58 -39.90 8.16
N TRP A 716 6.50 -39.13 8.25
CA TRP A 716 5.15 -39.56 7.89
C TRP A 716 4.73 -38.90 6.58
N MET A 717 4.14 -39.69 5.68
CA MET A 717 3.86 -39.31 4.30
C MET A 717 2.43 -39.72 3.93
N ARG A 718 1.90 -39.13 2.86
CA ARG A 718 0.56 -39.43 2.32
C ARG A 718 0.48 -40.89 1.88
N ALA A 719 -0.54 -41.63 2.32
CA ALA A 719 -0.74 -43.02 1.91
C ALA A 719 -0.86 -43.17 0.37
N THR A 720 -0.27 -44.22 -0.21
CA THR A 720 -0.28 -44.45 -1.66
C THR A 720 -1.69 -44.49 -2.23
N GLY A 721 -1.93 -43.70 -3.28
CA GLY A 721 -3.23 -43.57 -3.93
C GLY A 721 -4.21 -42.60 -3.26
N ASP A 722 -3.88 -42.01 -2.11
CA ASP A 722 -4.71 -40.97 -1.49
C ASP A 722 -4.59 -39.65 -2.24
N THR A 723 -5.68 -39.22 -2.89
CA THR A 723 -5.77 -37.97 -3.66
C THR A 723 -6.43 -36.81 -2.89
N ARG A 724 -6.72 -36.97 -1.58
CA ARG A 724 -7.33 -35.93 -0.74
C ARG A 724 -6.38 -34.74 -0.52
N ARG A 725 -6.92 -33.58 -0.16
CA ARG A 725 -6.11 -32.35 0.02
C ARG A 725 -5.06 -32.51 1.13
N ASP A 726 -3.89 -31.86 1.00
CA ASP A 726 -2.83 -31.91 2.03
C ASP A 726 -3.32 -31.50 3.42
N ASP A 727 -4.23 -30.54 3.51
CA ASP A 727 -4.77 -30.07 4.79
C ASP A 727 -5.69 -31.09 5.47
N VAL A 728 -6.21 -32.08 4.73
CA VAL A 728 -6.89 -33.27 5.29
C VAL A 728 -5.85 -34.31 5.72
N VAL A 729 -4.92 -34.65 4.83
CA VAL A 729 -3.96 -35.74 5.05
C VAL A 729 -2.97 -35.42 6.16
N LYS A 730 -2.42 -34.21 6.20
CA LYS A 730 -1.54 -33.77 7.30
C LYS A 730 -2.27 -33.74 8.65
N ALA A 731 -3.57 -33.41 8.68
CA ALA A 731 -4.37 -33.48 9.91
C ALA A 731 -4.49 -34.93 10.41
N GLU A 732 -4.83 -35.88 9.53
CA GLU A 732 -4.91 -37.31 9.87
C GLU A 732 -3.55 -37.88 10.31
N LEU A 733 -2.44 -37.49 9.65
CA LEU A 733 -1.10 -37.89 10.07
C LEU A 733 -0.71 -37.30 11.44
N PHE A 734 -1.09 -36.05 11.72
CA PHE A 734 -0.88 -35.44 13.03
C PHE A 734 -1.67 -36.17 14.12
N ASP A 735 -2.96 -36.43 13.89
CA ASP A 735 -3.84 -37.11 14.83
C ASP A 735 -3.38 -38.55 15.12
N ALA A 736 -2.93 -39.28 14.09
CA ALA A 736 -2.46 -40.66 14.21
C ALA A 736 -1.05 -40.80 14.81
N HIS A 737 -0.11 -39.91 14.49
CA HIS A 737 1.32 -40.10 14.79
C HIS A 737 1.93 -39.09 15.75
N VAL A 738 1.30 -37.94 16.00
CA VAL A 738 1.91 -36.83 16.76
C VAL A 738 1.09 -36.42 17.99
N ARG A 739 -0.23 -36.20 17.82
CA ARG A 739 -1.14 -35.59 18.82
C ARG A 739 -1.03 -36.16 20.23
N HIS A 740 -0.84 -37.47 20.34
CA HIS A 740 -0.81 -38.20 21.63
C HIS A 740 0.58 -38.72 22.01
N ARG A 741 1.63 -38.30 21.29
CA ARG A 741 3.01 -38.81 21.46
C ARG A 741 4.01 -37.72 21.79
N TYR A 742 3.74 -36.46 21.44
CA TYR A 742 4.68 -35.36 21.56
C TYR A 742 4.06 -34.07 22.13
N ALA A 743 4.90 -33.27 22.80
CA ALA A 743 4.64 -31.88 23.16
C ALA A 743 5.18 -30.99 22.04
N VAL A 744 4.35 -30.67 21.05
CA VAL A 744 4.78 -29.91 19.87
C VAL A 744 4.94 -28.44 20.22
N ARG A 745 6.17 -27.94 20.10
CA ARG A 745 6.53 -26.53 20.32
C ARG A 745 6.14 -25.64 19.14
N VAL A 746 6.37 -26.12 17.92
CA VAL A 746 6.12 -25.37 16.68
C VAL A 746 5.97 -26.33 15.49
N SER A 747 5.13 -25.96 14.53
CA SER A 747 5.10 -26.51 13.18
C SER A 747 5.67 -25.52 12.16
N LEU A 748 6.52 -26.02 11.26
CA LEU A 748 7.05 -25.30 10.11
C LEU A 748 6.35 -25.83 8.85
N ASP A 749 5.66 -24.95 8.13
CA ASP A 749 4.90 -25.25 6.91
C ASP A 749 4.92 -24.00 6.01
N ASP A 750 4.51 -24.09 4.75
CA ASP A 750 4.47 -22.96 3.82
C ASP A 750 3.04 -22.62 3.37
N ARG A 751 2.22 -23.64 3.11
CA ARG A 751 0.97 -23.55 2.36
C ARG A 751 -0.20 -23.05 3.21
N ASP A 752 -0.84 -21.96 2.78
CA ASP A 752 -1.89 -21.24 3.54
C ASP A 752 -2.98 -22.16 4.10
N ARG A 753 -3.46 -23.10 3.28
CA ARG A 753 -4.53 -24.06 3.65
C ARG A 753 -4.12 -25.02 4.78
N VAL A 754 -2.84 -25.39 4.86
CA VAL A 754 -2.28 -26.30 5.87
C VAL A 754 -1.93 -25.52 7.14
N VAL A 755 -1.28 -24.36 6.97
CA VAL A 755 -1.05 -23.40 8.05
C VAL A 755 -2.36 -23.02 8.75
N ALA A 756 -3.45 -22.89 8.01
CA ALA A 756 -4.79 -22.67 8.55
C ALA A 756 -5.40 -23.88 9.27
N VAL A 757 -4.95 -25.12 9.02
CA VAL A 757 -5.27 -26.29 9.88
C VAL A 757 -4.49 -26.22 11.17
N TRP A 758 -3.16 -26.07 11.11
CA TRP A 758 -2.31 -26.00 12.31
C TRP A 758 -2.74 -24.89 13.27
N ARG A 759 -2.97 -23.67 12.76
CA ARG A 759 -3.47 -22.54 13.57
C ARG A 759 -4.86 -22.77 14.15
N ARG A 760 -5.77 -23.49 13.47
CA ARG A 760 -7.10 -23.87 14.01
C ARG A 760 -7.02 -25.00 15.05
N MET A 761 -6.04 -25.89 14.93
CA MET A 761 -5.70 -26.84 15.99
C MET A 761 -5.04 -26.15 17.21
N GLY A 762 -4.63 -24.87 17.10
CA GLY A 762 -3.94 -24.15 18.18
C GLY A 762 -2.42 -24.37 18.22
N LEU A 763 -1.84 -25.01 17.20
CA LEU A 763 -0.39 -25.20 17.09
C LEU A 763 0.30 -23.87 16.73
N PRO A 764 1.37 -23.46 17.45
CA PRO A 764 2.25 -22.39 17.01
C PRO A 764 2.82 -22.75 15.63
N THR A 765 2.52 -21.96 14.61
CA THR A 765 2.85 -22.29 13.21
C THR A 765 3.71 -21.20 12.57
N TRP A 766 4.97 -21.52 12.28
CA TRP A 766 5.87 -20.68 11.51
C TRP A 766 5.63 -20.93 10.02
N GLN A 767 5.12 -19.93 9.32
CA GLN A 767 4.92 -19.98 7.89
C GLN A 767 6.20 -19.50 7.19
N VAL A 768 6.93 -20.41 6.54
CA VAL A 768 8.32 -20.13 6.10
C VAL A 768 8.44 -19.50 4.71
N ASN A 769 7.36 -19.48 3.94
CA ASN A 769 7.29 -18.91 2.59
C ASN A 769 5.83 -18.49 2.26
N TYR A 770 5.62 -17.82 1.12
CA TYR A 770 4.26 -17.48 0.63
C TYR A 770 3.49 -18.74 0.18
N GLY A 771 2.21 -18.88 0.56
CA GLY A 771 1.48 -20.16 0.48
C GLY A 771 0.12 -20.18 -0.24
N ASP A 772 -0.26 -19.15 -1.02
CA ASP A 772 -1.56 -19.06 -1.72
C ASP A 772 -1.63 -19.95 -2.99
N PHE A 773 -1.57 -21.29 -2.77
CA PHE A 773 -1.70 -22.31 -3.82
C PHE A 773 -2.25 -23.66 -3.33
#